data_AF-A0A2V2N8B7-F1
#
_entry.id   AF-A0A2V2N8B7-F1
#
_cell.length_a   1.000
_cell.length_b   1.000
_cell.length_c   1.000
_cell.angle_alpha   90.00
_cell.angle_beta   90.00
_cell.angle_gamma   90.00
#
_symmetry.space_group_name_H-M   'P 1'
#
loop_
_entity.id
_entity.type
_entity.pdbx_description
1 polymer ?
#
loop_
_entity_poly.entity_id
_entity_poly.type
_entity_poly.pdbx_seq_one_letter_code
_entity_poly.pdbx_strand_id
1 'polypeptide(L)'
;MHWDRGNIEEPGFCRYAAETMIPLILGLEQELSGIVTSDDIEYIHRARVATRRLRACFSNFSSCFSNRATAEWRDDIKLITRSLGEARDLDVEIEFIESFISSHVQDISDECFLFYNEMESPGNKVVPALLSTKPDASETETPPNKKILLYLSFLNPEGDDKTHETPLTFYPADINRPGLEALLLRFKKRRQEIQPDVVKTINRLEKSRTTESMKTYLHERKVLAELEGSDVNTPYSYEQAFFHIMTALSDFLSYEPWLMEPLMITRHHEMRIAGKKLRYTLESFSGLFECKLKKEIKTFKSLQDILGEMHDCDVWIANLPDIYHKEEERSCEFFGNHSFFTLLKPGFDELLEDRKANRIELFKNLHDYWFSLKEDKFWDQLEEKITTPLHYSFGGLDQISKDKTVSIALISDVHANLPALEAVLNDAKERGVTAVFNAGDSVGYGAFPDEVVSYLRKSNVLSVIGNYDQSVLMKKWKTKKLHSRDKYIAMRYAFRHLSRNNRAYLKNLPKQIKFKLKDKSLLITHGSPDSMTEYLVSETPESRFSEIAKKTNADIIITGHAHLPSITHVDGVWFVNCGSVGRSEDGDPRACYALLTIDPFSIVHIRVPYEITRAIEAIHERHLPESFERILSEGKPLQMVIEPEEKE
;
A
#
# COMPACT_ATOMS: atom_id res chain seq x y z
N MET A 1 11.93 1.05 7.24
CA MET A 1 12.45 2.35 6.75
C MET A 1 11.52 3.45 7.24
N HIS A 2 11.93 4.18 8.27
CA HIS A 2 11.18 5.31 8.80
C HIS A 2 11.27 6.49 7.83
N TRP A 3 10.12 6.98 7.40
CA TRP A 3 9.93 8.18 6.58
C TRP A 3 9.52 9.29 7.54
N ASP A 4 10.47 10.14 7.89
CA ASP A 4 10.29 11.24 8.84
C ASP A 4 9.68 12.43 8.11
N ARG A 5 8.38 12.39 7.76
CA ARG A 5 7.65 13.53 7.15
C ARG A 5 7.69 14.68 8.16
N GLY A 6 8.34 15.80 7.83
CA GLY A 6 8.32 17.01 8.66
C GLY A 6 6.90 17.27 9.18
N ASN A 7 6.75 17.21 10.50
CA ASN A 7 5.48 17.07 11.21
C ASN A 7 4.61 18.32 10.99
N ILE A 8 3.69 18.23 10.03
CA ILE A 8 2.48 19.07 10.02
C ILE A 8 1.49 18.29 10.88
N GLU A 9 1.48 18.58 12.18
CA GLU A 9 0.47 18.06 13.10
C GLU A 9 -0.83 18.87 12.87
N GLU A 10 -1.64 18.45 11.90
CA GLU A 10 -2.97 19.03 11.68
C GLU A 10 -3.95 18.45 12.73
N PRO A 11 -4.58 19.27 13.58
CA PRO A 11 -5.39 18.79 14.70
C PRO A 11 -6.56 17.89 14.31
N GLY A 12 -7.31 18.22 13.25
CA GLY A 12 -8.45 17.43 12.77
C GLY A 12 -8.03 16.04 12.29
N PHE A 13 -6.92 15.95 11.56
CA PHE A 13 -6.34 14.68 11.13
C PHE A 13 -5.79 13.86 12.30
N CYS A 14 -5.15 14.50 13.28
CA CYS A 14 -4.70 13.83 14.51
C CYS A 14 -5.88 13.27 15.32
N ARG A 15 -6.99 14.01 15.39
CA ARG A 15 -8.24 13.54 15.99
C ARG A 15 -8.78 12.32 15.24
N TYR A 16 -8.86 12.40 13.91
CA TYR A 16 -9.31 11.28 13.08
C TYR A 16 -8.45 10.02 13.28
N ALA A 17 -7.13 10.19 13.35
CA ALA A 17 -6.19 9.11 13.64
C ALA A 17 -6.47 8.47 15.01
N ALA A 18 -6.71 9.29 16.05
CA ALA A 18 -7.06 8.81 17.39
C ALA A 18 -8.38 8.04 17.41
N GLU A 19 -9.43 8.57 16.78
CA GLU A 19 -10.74 7.92 16.66
C GLU A 19 -10.68 6.59 15.89
N THR A 20 -9.74 6.49 14.94
CA THR A 20 -9.50 5.25 14.17
C THR A 20 -8.68 4.22 14.98
N MET A 21 -7.67 4.66 15.73
CA MET A 21 -6.70 3.76 16.38
C MET A 21 -7.13 3.28 17.77
N ILE A 22 -7.81 4.12 18.56
CA ILE A 22 -8.22 3.75 19.93
C ILE A 22 -9.07 2.46 19.95
N PRO A 23 -10.10 2.28 19.08
CA PRO A 23 -10.88 1.04 19.05
C PRO A 23 -10.04 -0.20 18.72
N LEU A 24 -9.01 -0.06 17.87
CA LEU A 24 -8.10 -1.16 17.53
C LEU A 24 -7.22 -1.56 18.71
N ILE A 25 -6.77 -0.59 19.52
CA ILE A 25 -5.98 -0.84 20.73
C ILE A 25 -6.83 -1.54 21.79
N LEU A 26 -8.05 -1.03 22.03
CA LEU A 26 -8.98 -1.63 22.98
C LEU A 26 -9.37 -3.06 22.55
N GLY A 27 -9.64 -3.27 21.27
CA GLY A 27 -9.90 -4.59 20.72
C GLY A 27 -8.71 -5.54 20.93
N LEU A 28 -7.48 -5.08 20.70
CA LEU A 28 -6.29 -5.88 21.00
C LEU A 28 -6.22 -6.28 22.48
N GLU A 29 -6.38 -5.33 23.40
CA GLU A 29 -6.31 -5.58 24.85
C GLU A 29 -7.36 -6.60 25.32
N GLN A 30 -8.57 -6.59 24.75
CA GLN A 30 -9.63 -7.54 25.09
C GLN A 30 -9.24 -8.99 24.76
N GLU A 31 -8.50 -9.20 23.67
CA GLU A 31 -8.11 -10.55 23.23
C GLU A 31 -6.89 -11.09 23.98
N LEU A 32 -6.02 -10.23 24.55
CA LEU A 32 -4.75 -10.66 25.17
C LEU A 32 -4.96 -11.70 26.28
N SER A 33 -5.95 -11.47 27.16
CA SER A 33 -6.25 -12.40 28.26
C SER A 33 -6.72 -13.77 27.75
N GLY A 34 -7.52 -13.78 26.68
CA GLY A 34 -8.00 -15.01 26.04
C GLY A 34 -6.87 -15.84 25.44
N ILE A 35 -5.87 -15.20 24.82
CA ILE A 35 -4.72 -15.93 24.23
C ILE A 35 -3.88 -16.64 25.29
N VAL A 36 -3.83 -16.11 26.51
CA VAL A 36 -3.05 -16.70 27.62
C VAL A 36 -3.81 -17.83 28.32
N THR A 37 -5.15 -17.76 28.35
CA THR A 37 -6.00 -18.60 29.21
C THR A 37 -6.89 -19.58 28.47
N SER A 38 -7.10 -19.40 27.17
CA SER A 38 -8.01 -20.17 26.32
C SER A 38 -7.27 -20.78 25.13
N ASP A 39 -7.68 -21.99 24.76
CA ASP A 39 -7.23 -22.68 23.53
C ASP A 39 -8.01 -22.24 22.28
N ASP A 40 -8.92 -21.26 22.40
CA ASP A 40 -9.70 -20.76 21.28
C ASP A 40 -8.83 -19.93 20.29
N ILE A 41 -8.70 -20.48 19.08
CA ILE A 41 -7.92 -19.93 17.96
C ILE A 41 -8.40 -18.55 17.50
N GLU A 42 -9.64 -18.17 17.83
CA GLU A 42 -10.23 -16.91 17.40
C GLU A 42 -9.65 -15.70 18.14
N TYR A 43 -9.20 -15.86 19.40
CA TYR A 43 -8.51 -14.80 20.12
C TYR A 43 -7.23 -14.37 19.41
N ILE A 44 -6.44 -15.35 18.95
CA ILE A 44 -5.22 -15.11 18.16
C ILE A 44 -5.56 -14.47 16.82
N HIS A 45 -6.61 -14.95 16.14
CA HIS A 45 -7.06 -14.38 14.88
C HIS A 45 -7.40 -12.89 15.02
N ARG A 46 -8.27 -12.53 15.97
CA ARG A 46 -8.72 -11.15 16.20
C ARG A 46 -7.57 -10.24 16.62
N ALA A 47 -6.70 -10.68 17.52
CA ALA A 47 -5.51 -9.92 17.93
C ALA A 47 -4.52 -9.70 16.76
N ARG A 48 -4.31 -10.73 15.91
CA ARG A 48 -3.47 -10.61 14.72
C ARG A 48 -4.03 -9.59 13.72
N VAL A 49 -5.35 -9.58 13.52
CA VAL A 49 -6.00 -8.60 12.64
C VAL A 49 -5.86 -7.18 13.21
N ALA A 50 -6.11 -6.98 14.50
CA ALA A 50 -5.97 -5.69 15.16
C ALA A 50 -4.54 -5.13 15.06
N THR A 51 -3.53 -5.95 15.35
CA THR A 51 -2.11 -5.55 15.27
C THR A 51 -1.67 -5.22 13.84
N ARG A 52 -2.13 -5.97 12.82
CA ARG A 52 -1.88 -5.64 11.41
C ARG A 52 -2.49 -4.29 11.01
N ARG A 53 -3.72 -4.00 11.44
CA ARG A 53 -4.39 -2.72 11.21
C ARG A 53 -3.66 -1.56 11.91
N LEU A 54 -3.25 -1.75 13.16
CA LEU A 54 -2.43 -0.75 13.88
C LEU A 54 -1.13 -0.42 13.15
N ARG A 55 -0.45 -1.42 12.59
CA ARG A 55 0.75 -1.21 11.76
C ARG A 55 0.47 -0.39 10.51
N ALA A 56 -0.67 -0.60 9.85
CA ALA A 56 -1.10 0.21 8.72
C ALA A 56 -1.38 1.66 9.17
N CYS A 57 -2.10 1.84 10.28
CA CYS A 57 -2.38 3.16 10.86
C CYS A 57 -1.11 3.96 11.18
N PHE A 58 -0.06 3.34 11.73
CA PHE A 58 1.22 4.03 11.95
C PHE A 58 1.87 4.58 10.66
N SER A 59 1.61 3.93 9.53
CA SER A 59 2.07 4.40 8.22
C SER A 59 1.13 5.46 7.64
N ASN A 60 -0.18 5.31 7.83
CA ASN A 60 -1.20 6.20 7.28
C ASN A 60 -1.25 7.55 8.00
N PHE A 61 -1.07 7.54 9.31
CA PHE A 61 -1.13 8.73 10.17
C PHE A 61 0.26 9.16 10.61
N SER A 62 1.29 8.94 9.78
CA SER A 62 2.68 9.16 10.19
C SER A 62 2.98 10.59 10.66
N SER A 63 2.25 11.59 10.15
CA SER A 63 2.38 13.00 10.56
C SER A 63 1.80 13.31 11.94
N CYS A 64 0.98 12.42 12.50
CA CYS A 64 0.41 12.54 13.84
C CYS A 64 1.38 12.05 14.93
N PHE A 65 2.56 11.55 14.55
CA PHE A 65 3.49 10.91 15.47
C PHE A 65 4.89 11.53 15.37
N SER A 66 5.24 12.33 16.37
CA SER A 66 6.49 13.09 16.41
C SER A 66 7.45 12.66 17.53
N ASN A 67 7.02 11.74 18.40
CA ASN A 67 7.76 11.40 19.62
C ASN A 67 8.64 10.14 19.48
N ARG A 68 9.69 10.07 20.31
CA ARG A 68 10.57 8.89 20.42
C ARG A 68 9.80 7.62 20.78
N ALA A 69 8.77 7.75 21.62
CA ALA A 69 7.92 6.63 22.05
C ALA A 69 7.22 5.91 20.87
N THR A 70 6.94 6.61 19.77
CA THR A 70 6.33 6.00 18.57
C THR A 70 7.21 4.90 17.97
N ALA A 71 8.53 5.05 18.01
CA ALA A 71 9.44 4.01 17.50
C ALA A 71 9.31 2.73 18.33
N GLU A 72 9.29 2.86 19.66
CA GLU A 72 9.13 1.76 20.60
C GLU A 72 7.76 1.06 20.42
N TRP A 73 6.68 1.84 20.31
CA TRP A 73 5.35 1.30 20.04
C TRP A 73 5.29 0.50 18.74
N ARG A 74 5.91 1.00 17.66
CA ARG A 74 5.94 0.29 16.37
C ARG A 74 6.71 -1.01 16.47
N ASP A 75 7.81 -1.05 17.22
CA ASP A 75 8.62 -2.25 17.39
C ASP A 75 7.91 -3.31 18.23
N ASP A 76 7.25 -2.92 19.32
CA ASP A 76 6.47 -3.86 20.14
C ASP A 76 5.25 -4.40 19.38
N ILE A 77 4.50 -3.53 18.69
CA ILE A 77 3.37 -3.96 17.86
C ILE A 77 3.85 -4.87 16.71
N LYS A 78 5.02 -4.59 16.12
CA LYS A 78 5.62 -5.47 15.09
C LYS A 78 6.01 -6.82 15.66
N LEU A 79 6.60 -6.86 16.86
CA LEU A 79 7.00 -8.09 17.52
C LEU A 79 5.79 -8.99 17.80
N ILE A 80 4.74 -8.44 18.40
CA ILE A 80 3.52 -9.22 18.67
C ILE A 80 2.81 -9.63 17.37
N THR A 81 2.78 -8.78 16.34
CA THR A 81 2.22 -9.17 15.03
C THR A 81 2.94 -10.39 14.45
N ARG A 82 4.26 -10.48 14.60
CA ARG A 82 5.06 -11.61 14.12
C ARG A 82 4.76 -12.88 14.91
N SER A 83 4.80 -12.79 16.25
CA SER A 83 4.56 -13.93 17.13
C SER A 83 3.15 -14.51 16.96
N LEU A 84 2.11 -13.66 16.89
CA LEU A 84 0.74 -14.09 16.57
C LEU A 84 0.60 -14.60 15.13
N GLY A 85 1.46 -14.13 14.22
CA GLY A 85 1.52 -14.61 12.84
C GLY A 85 1.92 -16.07 12.78
N GLU A 86 3.04 -16.41 13.40
CA GLU A 86 3.59 -17.77 13.43
C GLU A 86 2.62 -18.76 14.09
N ALA A 87 1.90 -18.34 15.15
CA ALA A 87 0.84 -19.14 15.76
C ALA A 87 -0.38 -19.35 14.86
N ARG A 88 -0.92 -18.25 14.31
CA ARG A 88 -2.15 -18.34 13.50
C ARG A 88 -1.93 -19.11 12.20
N ASP A 89 -0.74 -19.05 11.61
CA ASP A 89 -0.47 -19.78 10.38
C ASP A 89 -0.55 -21.30 10.63
N LEU A 90 -0.04 -21.79 11.77
CA LEU A 90 -0.24 -23.20 12.19
C LEU A 90 -1.70 -23.51 12.54
N ASP A 91 -2.42 -22.61 13.23
CA ASP A 91 -3.84 -22.83 13.55
C ASP A 91 -4.67 -23.02 12.26
N VAL A 92 -4.40 -22.22 11.23
CA VAL A 92 -5.08 -22.33 9.91
C VAL A 92 -4.69 -23.63 9.20
N GLU A 93 -3.42 -24.03 9.25
CA GLU A 93 -2.97 -25.30 8.67
C GLU A 93 -3.62 -26.51 9.37
N ILE A 94 -3.75 -26.49 10.70
CA ILE A 94 -4.44 -27.53 11.50
C ILE A 94 -5.92 -27.60 11.12
N GLU A 95 -6.63 -26.48 11.16
CA GLU A 95 -8.07 -26.39 10.83
C GLU A 95 -8.34 -26.88 9.40
N PHE A 96 -7.47 -26.51 8.45
CA PHE A 96 -7.56 -26.96 7.07
C PHE A 96 -7.40 -28.48 6.95
N ILE A 97 -6.38 -29.09 7.57
CA ILE A 97 -6.16 -30.54 7.49
C ILE A 97 -7.28 -31.31 8.19
N GLU A 98 -7.79 -30.83 9.33
CA GLU A 98 -8.95 -31.45 10.01
C GLU A 98 -10.20 -31.45 9.13
N SER A 99 -10.48 -30.33 8.47
CA SER A 99 -11.57 -30.21 7.50
C SER A 99 -11.34 -31.10 6.26
N PHE A 100 -10.10 -31.19 5.78
CA PHE A 100 -9.73 -32.04 4.64
C PHE A 100 -9.95 -33.52 4.94
N ILE A 101 -9.48 -34.01 6.10
CA ILE A 101 -9.72 -35.38 6.56
C ILE A 101 -11.22 -35.66 6.69
N SER A 102 -11.97 -34.74 7.32
CA SER A 102 -13.41 -34.90 7.56
C SER A 102 -14.24 -34.93 6.27
N SER A 103 -13.78 -34.30 5.20
CA SER A 103 -14.48 -34.24 3.91
C SER A 103 -14.15 -35.41 2.97
N HIS A 104 -13.02 -36.09 3.18
CA HIS A 104 -12.51 -37.13 2.28
C HIS A 104 -12.59 -38.56 2.87
N VAL A 105 -12.92 -38.73 4.15
CA VAL A 105 -12.95 -40.04 4.83
C VAL A 105 -14.33 -40.34 5.46
N GLN A 106 -14.93 -41.49 5.13
CA GLN A 106 -16.18 -41.98 5.73
C GLN A 106 -15.90 -42.96 6.89
N ASP A 107 -16.28 -42.58 8.12
CA ASP A 107 -16.45 -43.39 9.35
C ASP A 107 -15.31 -44.32 9.88
N ILE A 108 -14.85 -43.97 11.10
CA ILE A 108 -14.40 -44.78 12.27
C ILE A 108 -13.10 -45.64 12.19
N SER A 109 -12.00 -45.14 12.77
CA SER A 109 -11.48 -45.50 14.11
C SER A 109 -10.34 -44.54 14.53
N ASP A 110 -10.20 -44.18 15.82
CA ASP A 110 -9.12 -43.32 16.35
C ASP A 110 -7.78 -44.06 16.54
N GLU A 111 -7.70 -45.31 16.08
CA GLU A 111 -6.60 -46.24 16.36
C GLU A 111 -5.27 -45.77 15.75
N CYS A 112 -5.30 -45.14 14.56
CA CYS A 112 -4.11 -44.57 13.92
C CYS A 112 -3.58 -43.35 14.67
N PHE A 113 -4.46 -42.43 15.09
CA PHE A 113 -4.08 -41.25 15.85
C PHE A 113 -3.49 -41.60 17.22
N LEU A 114 -4.06 -42.58 17.91
CA LEU A 114 -3.53 -43.12 19.17
C LEU A 114 -2.14 -43.73 18.98
N PHE A 115 -1.94 -44.46 17.89
CA PHE A 115 -0.64 -45.05 17.54
C PHE A 115 0.48 -44.01 17.34
N TYR A 116 0.23 -42.94 16.59
CA TYR A 116 1.24 -41.89 16.39
C TYR A 116 1.60 -41.16 17.69
N ASN A 117 0.63 -40.95 18.59
CA ASN A 117 0.88 -40.36 19.92
C ASN A 117 1.70 -41.30 20.83
N GLU A 118 1.47 -42.60 20.77
CA GLU A 118 2.21 -43.60 21.57
C GLU A 118 3.67 -43.76 21.12
N MET A 119 3.95 -43.64 19.81
CA MET A 119 5.31 -43.67 19.25
C MET A 119 6.21 -42.55 19.80
N GLU A 120 5.65 -41.39 20.16
CA GLU A 120 6.42 -40.22 20.60
C GLU A 120 6.46 -40.03 22.11
N SER A 121 5.81 -40.90 22.88
CA SER A 121 5.79 -40.83 24.34
C SER A 121 7.17 -41.21 24.92
N PRO A 122 7.81 -40.33 25.72
CA PRO A 122 9.15 -40.59 26.25
C PRO A 122 9.13 -41.80 27.20
N GLY A 123 9.83 -42.87 26.81
CA GLY A 123 9.95 -44.12 27.59
C GLY A 123 9.40 -45.37 26.89
N ASN A 124 8.59 -45.22 25.84
CA ASN A 124 8.10 -46.35 25.05
C ASN A 124 9.20 -46.84 24.08
N LYS A 125 9.67 -48.07 24.28
CA LYS A 125 10.44 -48.81 23.27
C LYS A 125 9.47 -49.68 22.47
N VAL A 126 9.00 -49.17 21.33
CA VAL A 126 8.27 -49.97 20.35
C VAL A 126 9.31 -50.76 19.55
N VAL A 127 9.23 -52.09 19.55
CA VAL A 127 10.05 -52.93 18.68
C VAL A 127 9.27 -53.12 17.38
N PRO A 128 9.89 -52.90 16.20
CA PRO A 128 9.23 -53.18 14.94
C PRO A 128 8.96 -54.69 14.84
N ALA A 129 7.74 -55.13 15.13
CA ALA A 129 7.27 -56.41 14.63
C ALA A 129 7.02 -56.23 13.14
N LEU A 130 7.54 -57.16 12.33
CA LEU A 130 7.37 -57.19 10.88
C LEU A 130 5.94 -56.78 10.49
N LEU A 131 5.81 -55.87 9.53
CA LEU A 131 4.61 -55.68 8.72
C LEU A 131 4.23 -57.04 8.10
N SER A 132 3.42 -57.81 8.83
CA SER A 132 2.95 -59.12 8.45
C SER A 132 1.49 -58.95 8.06
N THR A 133 1.23 -58.85 6.76
CA THR A 133 -0.12 -58.93 6.19
C THR A 133 -0.63 -60.38 6.33
N LYS A 134 -1.10 -60.76 7.52
CA LYS A 134 -1.84 -62.01 7.67
C LYS A 134 -3.27 -61.78 7.14
N PRO A 135 -3.73 -62.54 6.15
CA PRO A 135 -5.16 -62.58 5.85
C PRO A 135 -5.89 -63.10 7.08
N ASP A 136 -6.99 -62.46 7.45
CA ASP A 136 -7.89 -62.98 8.48
C ASP A 136 -8.39 -64.36 8.03
N ALA A 137 -7.99 -65.42 8.74
CA ALA A 137 -8.29 -66.80 8.37
C ALA A 137 -9.75 -67.20 8.68
N SER A 138 -10.59 -66.26 9.11
CA SER A 138 -11.96 -66.52 9.57
C SER A 138 -13.08 -66.05 8.63
N GLU A 139 -12.81 -65.31 7.56
CA GLU A 139 -13.85 -64.78 6.67
C GLU A 139 -13.92 -65.57 5.35
N THR A 140 -14.98 -66.37 5.18
CA THR A 140 -15.26 -67.22 4.00
C THR A 140 -16.19 -66.58 2.97
N GLU A 141 -16.42 -65.27 3.03
CA GLU A 141 -17.20 -64.55 2.02
C GLU A 141 -16.40 -63.37 1.47
N THR A 142 -16.48 -63.14 0.16
CA THR A 142 -15.93 -61.97 -0.54
C THR A 142 -16.71 -60.70 -0.22
N PRO A 143 -16.05 -59.64 0.29
CA PRO A 143 -16.31 -58.28 -0.21
C PRO A 143 -14.99 -57.46 -0.42
N PRO A 144 -15.02 -56.25 -1.01
CA PRO A 144 -13.84 -55.55 -1.53
C PRO A 144 -12.93 -54.89 -0.48
N ASN A 145 -13.07 -55.22 0.81
CA ASN A 145 -12.36 -54.58 1.93
C ASN A 145 -11.41 -55.58 2.62
N LYS A 146 -10.25 -55.85 2.02
CA LYS A 146 -9.18 -56.58 2.74
C LYS A 146 -8.64 -55.71 3.88
N LYS A 147 -8.88 -56.11 5.12
CA LYS A 147 -8.28 -55.53 6.33
C LYS A 147 -6.74 -55.65 6.27
N ILE A 148 -6.02 -54.55 6.51
CA ILE A 148 -4.59 -54.60 6.80
C ILE A 148 -4.44 -54.60 8.32
N LEU A 149 -3.84 -55.65 8.87
CA LEU A 149 -3.51 -55.74 10.29
C LEU A 149 -2.04 -55.36 10.50
N LEU A 150 -1.77 -54.27 11.23
CA LEU A 150 -0.44 -54.01 11.78
C LEU A 150 -0.37 -54.57 13.18
N TYR A 151 0.65 -55.37 13.47
CA TYR A 151 0.92 -55.87 14.81
C TYR A 151 2.03 -55.03 15.44
N LEU A 152 1.75 -54.44 16.60
CA LEU A 152 2.76 -53.73 17.39
C LEU A 152 3.35 -54.66 18.44
N SER A 153 4.64 -54.49 18.75
CA SER A 153 5.28 -55.19 19.86
C SER A 153 5.88 -54.16 20.81
N PHE A 154 5.25 -53.97 21.95
CA PHE A 154 5.75 -53.10 23.01
C PHE A 154 6.73 -53.87 23.91
N LEU A 155 7.92 -53.32 24.17
CA LEU A 155 8.81 -53.83 25.23
C LEU A 155 8.36 -53.23 26.57
N ASN A 156 7.99 -54.09 27.51
CA ASN A 156 7.64 -53.66 28.86
C ASN A 156 8.90 -53.12 29.59
N PRO A 157 8.85 -51.97 30.29
CA PRO A 157 10.02 -51.40 30.98
C PRO A 157 10.61 -52.33 32.06
N GLU A 158 9.83 -53.28 32.56
CA GLU A 158 10.20 -54.21 33.64
C GLU A 158 10.80 -55.56 33.14
N GLY A 159 11.00 -55.74 31.83
CA GLY A 159 11.74 -56.90 31.30
C GLY A 159 10.97 -58.23 31.23
N ASP A 160 9.65 -58.20 31.40
CA ASP A 160 8.79 -59.37 31.14
C ASP A 160 8.49 -59.50 29.63
N ASP A 161 8.81 -60.66 29.08
CA ASP A 161 8.86 -61.03 27.64
C ASP A 161 7.47 -61.19 26.98
N LYS A 162 6.49 -60.38 27.39
CA LYS A 162 5.13 -60.41 26.83
C LYS A 162 4.96 -59.29 25.81
N THR A 163 5.11 -59.63 24.54
CA THR A 163 4.72 -58.79 23.42
C THR A 163 3.19 -58.65 23.40
N HIS A 164 2.71 -57.44 23.69
CA HIS A 164 1.31 -57.10 23.45
C HIS A 164 1.14 -56.72 21.98
N GLU A 165 0.55 -57.64 21.21
CA GLU A 165 0.14 -57.44 19.83
C GLU A 165 -1.18 -56.65 19.77
N THR A 166 -1.11 -55.34 19.56
CA THR A 166 -2.30 -54.54 19.24
C THR A 166 -2.48 -54.53 17.72
N PRO A 167 -3.57 -55.12 17.18
CA PRO A 167 -3.87 -55.04 15.76
C PRO A 167 -4.40 -53.63 15.43
N LEU A 168 -3.70 -52.88 14.57
CA LEU A 168 -4.30 -51.71 13.91
C LEU A 168 -5.01 -52.20 12.65
N THR A 169 -6.29 -51.87 12.51
CA THR A 169 -7.08 -52.27 11.35
C THR A 169 -7.19 -51.11 10.36
N PHE A 170 -6.68 -51.28 9.14
CA PHE A 170 -6.90 -50.31 8.05
C PHE A 170 -7.87 -50.84 7.02
N TYR A 171 -8.78 -49.99 6.58
CA TYR A 171 -9.63 -50.22 5.42
C TYR A 171 -8.97 -49.65 4.17
N PRO A 172 -9.02 -50.33 3.00
CA PRO A 172 -8.50 -49.80 1.74
C PRO A 172 -9.12 -48.47 1.31
N ALA A 173 -10.33 -48.16 1.79
CA ALA A 173 -11.01 -46.88 1.57
C ALA A 173 -10.33 -45.69 2.28
N ASP A 174 -9.48 -45.95 3.28
CA ASP A 174 -8.83 -44.93 4.13
C ASP A 174 -7.33 -44.81 3.86
N ILE A 175 -6.87 -45.25 2.69
CA ILE A 175 -5.43 -45.34 2.36
C ILE A 175 -4.68 -44.02 2.48
N ASN A 176 -5.38 -42.88 2.39
CA ASN A 176 -4.80 -41.53 2.49
C ASN A 176 -4.73 -40.99 3.92
N ARG A 177 -5.57 -41.49 4.84
CA ARG A 177 -5.72 -40.96 6.19
C ARG A 177 -4.43 -40.98 7.03
N PRO A 178 -3.60 -42.04 7.03
CA PRO A 178 -2.41 -42.09 7.88
C PRO A 178 -1.41 -40.96 7.59
N GLY A 179 -1.21 -40.63 6.30
CA GLY A 179 -0.38 -39.50 5.87
C GLY A 179 -0.86 -38.17 6.41
N LEU A 180 -2.16 -37.93 6.32
CA LEU A 180 -2.80 -36.69 6.77
C LEU A 180 -2.81 -36.55 8.30
N GLU A 181 -3.05 -37.63 9.03
CA GLU A 181 -2.99 -37.63 10.50
C GLU A 181 -1.57 -37.42 11.04
N ALA A 182 -0.57 -38.03 10.40
CA ALA A 182 0.83 -37.79 10.73
C ALA A 182 1.17 -36.31 10.55
N LEU A 183 0.77 -35.70 9.43
CA LEU A 183 0.96 -34.27 9.18
C LEU A 183 0.23 -33.39 10.21
N LEU A 184 -1.02 -33.72 10.53
CA LEU A 184 -1.82 -33.01 11.54
C LEU A 184 -1.14 -33.02 12.91
N LEU A 185 -0.61 -34.18 13.33
CA LEU A 185 0.13 -34.31 14.59
C LEU A 185 1.35 -33.39 14.61
N ARG A 186 2.10 -33.30 13.51
CA ARG A 186 3.28 -32.44 13.39
C ARG A 186 2.94 -30.97 13.60
N PHE A 187 1.85 -30.51 13.03
CA PHE A 187 1.40 -29.14 13.20
C PHE A 187 0.90 -28.86 14.61
N LYS A 188 0.12 -29.78 15.19
CA LYS A 188 -0.35 -29.67 16.59
C LYS A 188 0.84 -29.58 17.56
N LYS A 189 1.85 -30.43 17.40
CA LYS A 189 3.06 -30.41 18.23
C LYS A 189 3.84 -29.10 18.08
N ARG A 190 4.10 -28.68 16.83
CA ARG A 190 4.78 -27.40 16.56
C ARG A 190 4.01 -26.21 17.13
N ARG A 191 2.67 -26.25 17.08
CA ARG A 191 1.81 -25.22 17.64
C ARG A 191 1.92 -25.14 19.17
N GLN A 192 2.01 -26.28 19.85
CA GLN A 192 2.27 -26.36 21.28
C GLN A 192 3.66 -25.81 21.64
N GLU A 193 4.68 -26.14 20.85
CA GLU A 193 6.08 -25.70 21.08
C GLU A 193 6.24 -24.17 21.01
N ILE A 194 5.48 -23.47 20.16
CA ILE A 194 5.58 -22.01 20.03
C ILE A 194 4.69 -21.23 21.02
N GLN A 195 3.73 -21.89 21.67
CA GLN A 195 2.79 -21.23 22.59
C GLN A 195 3.51 -20.49 23.74
N PRO A 196 4.57 -21.03 24.38
CA PRO A 196 5.33 -20.30 25.39
C PRO A 196 5.94 -18.99 24.89
N ASP A 197 6.41 -18.95 23.63
CA ASP A 197 6.99 -17.74 23.04
C ASP A 197 5.93 -16.68 22.72
N VAL A 198 4.71 -17.10 22.35
CA VAL A 198 3.55 -16.21 22.20
C VAL A 198 3.19 -15.58 23.54
N VAL A 199 3.05 -16.39 24.59
CA VAL A 199 2.75 -15.93 25.96
C VAL A 199 3.85 -14.98 26.46
N LYS A 200 5.12 -15.30 26.22
CA LYS A 200 6.26 -14.44 26.56
C LYS A 200 6.20 -13.08 25.87
N THR A 201 5.78 -13.05 24.60
CA THR A 201 5.64 -11.81 23.83
C THR A 201 4.48 -10.95 24.33
N ILE A 202 3.35 -11.56 24.69
CA ILE A 202 2.20 -10.87 25.31
C ILE A 202 2.61 -10.25 26.65
N ASN A 203 3.23 -11.04 27.53
CA ASN A 203 3.74 -10.56 28.82
C ASN A 203 4.72 -9.41 28.68
N ARG A 204 5.54 -9.40 27.62
CA ARG A 204 6.43 -8.28 27.31
C ARG A 204 5.64 -7.03 26.93
N LEU A 205 4.64 -7.14 26.06
CA LEU A 205 3.79 -6.02 25.63
C LEU A 205 3.07 -5.37 26.82
N GLU A 206 2.53 -6.18 27.72
CA GLU A 206 1.87 -5.72 28.95
C GLU A 206 2.86 -5.00 29.88
N LYS A 207 4.05 -5.56 30.09
CA LYS A 207 5.11 -4.94 30.90
C LYS A 207 5.60 -3.62 30.33
N SER A 208 5.70 -3.48 29.01
CA SER A 208 6.08 -2.21 28.37
C SER A 208 5.01 -1.12 28.49
N ARG A 209 3.77 -1.48 28.88
CA ARG A 209 2.61 -0.55 28.91
C ARG A 209 2.42 0.20 27.60
N THR A 210 2.79 -0.43 26.49
CA THR A 210 2.78 0.19 25.15
C THR A 210 1.37 0.59 24.74
N THR A 211 0.36 -0.28 24.96
CA THR A 211 -1.03 0.03 24.64
C THR A 211 -1.60 1.16 25.48
N GLU A 212 -1.29 1.20 26.78
CA GLU A 212 -1.67 2.29 27.70
C GLU A 212 -1.04 3.62 27.26
N SER A 213 0.27 3.63 27.00
CA SER A 213 0.99 4.82 26.54
C SER A 213 0.45 5.35 25.19
N MET A 214 0.17 4.45 24.24
CA MET A 214 -0.47 4.80 22.97
C MET A 214 -1.85 5.45 23.17
N LYS A 215 -2.70 4.87 24.02
CA LYS A 215 -4.03 5.41 24.32
C LYS A 215 -3.94 6.80 24.95
N THR A 216 -3.10 6.98 25.96
CA THR A 216 -2.91 8.29 26.61
C THR A 216 -2.54 9.37 25.59
N TYR A 217 -1.55 9.09 24.74
CA TYR A 217 -1.15 10.02 23.69
C TYR A 217 -2.27 10.34 22.70
N LEU A 218 -2.98 9.32 22.21
CA LEU A 218 -4.07 9.51 21.25
C LEU A 218 -5.25 10.26 21.89
N HIS A 219 -5.55 10.00 23.16
CA HIS A 219 -6.57 10.74 23.91
C HIS A 219 -6.20 12.21 24.09
N GLU A 220 -4.94 12.51 24.46
CA GLU A 220 -4.46 13.88 24.56
C GLU A 220 -4.63 14.63 23.23
N ARG A 221 -4.21 14.01 22.11
CA ARG A 221 -4.37 14.61 20.77
C ARG A 221 -5.84 14.81 20.39
N LYS A 222 -6.71 13.86 20.72
CA LYS A 222 -8.14 13.97 20.50
C LYS A 222 -8.74 15.16 21.27
N VAL A 223 -8.44 15.26 22.56
CA VAL A 223 -8.95 16.34 23.43
C VAL A 223 -8.44 17.70 22.97
N LEU A 224 -7.17 17.82 22.61
CA LEU A 224 -6.60 19.08 22.09
C LEU A 224 -7.33 19.55 20.83
N ALA A 225 -7.54 18.65 19.87
CA ALA A 225 -8.26 18.98 18.63
C ALA A 225 -9.73 19.35 18.88
N GLU A 226 -10.40 18.70 19.85
CA GLU A 226 -11.76 19.04 20.26
C GLU A 226 -11.84 20.42 20.93
N LEU A 227 -10.87 20.78 21.77
CA LEU A 227 -10.77 22.11 22.41
C LEU A 227 -10.52 23.22 21.38
N GLU A 228 -9.77 22.91 20.32
CA GLU A 228 -9.54 23.82 19.18
C GLU A 228 -10.73 23.89 18.22
N GLY A 229 -11.79 23.10 18.43
CA GLY A 229 -12.96 23.06 17.56
C GLY A 229 -12.71 22.42 16.20
N SER A 230 -11.66 21.60 16.06
CA SER A 230 -11.28 20.97 14.80
C SER A 230 -12.17 19.77 14.47
N ASP A 231 -12.82 19.80 13.30
CA ASP A 231 -13.54 18.65 12.73
C ASP A 231 -12.55 17.62 12.17
N VAL A 232 -12.96 16.35 12.07
CA VAL A 232 -12.20 15.30 11.40
C VAL A 232 -12.27 15.40 9.88
N ASN A 233 -13.30 16.04 9.33
CA ASN A 233 -13.51 16.21 7.89
C ASN A 233 -12.73 17.40 7.32
N THR A 234 -11.44 17.51 7.65
CA THR A 234 -10.59 18.61 7.16
C THR A 234 -10.13 18.36 5.72
N PRO A 235 -9.84 19.43 4.95
CA PRO A 235 -9.24 19.29 3.62
C PRO A 235 -7.94 18.49 3.65
N TYR A 236 -7.14 18.69 4.70
CA TYR A 236 -5.93 17.91 4.92
C TYR A 236 -6.22 16.42 5.16
N SER A 237 -7.28 16.07 5.91
CA SER A 237 -7.67 14.68 6.15
C SER A 237 -8.06 13.97 4.85
N TYR A 238 -8.83 14.64 3.99
CA TYR A 238 -9.18 14.11 2.68
C TYR A 238 -7.97 14.03 1.74
N GLU A 239 -7.07 15.01 1.76
CA GLU A 239 -5.82 14.98 1.01
C GLU A 239 -4.96 13.77 1.41
N GLN A 240 -4.80 13.53 2.71
CA GLN A 240 -4.08 12.36 3.20
C GLN A 240 -4.77 11.06 2.80
N ALA A 241 -6.10 10.98 2.91
CA ALA A 241 -6.86 9.82 2.47
C ALA A 241 -6.64 9.55 0.97
N PHE A 242 -6.78 10.56 0.11
CA PHE A 242 -6.55 10.45 -1.33
C PHE A 242 -5.14 9.98 -1.63
N PHE A 243 -4.11 10.64 -1.09
CA PHE A 243 -2.72 10.27 -1.37
C PHE A 243 -2.43 8.82 -0.97
N HIS A 244 -2.88 8.41 0.22
CA HIS A 244 -2.61 7.07 0.71
C HIS A 244 -3.39 6.00 -0.06
N ILE A 245 -4.67 6.22 -0.32
CA ILE A 245 -5.51 5.26 -1.04
C ILE A 245 -5.07 5.15 -2.50
N MET A 246 -4.89 6.27 -3.22
CA MET A 246 -4.49 6.25 -4.63
C MET A 246 -3.09 5.66 -4.83
N THR A 247 -2.16 5.91 -3.90
CA THR A 247 -0.84 5.25 -3.94
C THR A 247 -0.98 3.74 -3.80
N ALA A 248 -1.78 3.26 -2.84
CA ALA A 248 -1.97 1.84 -2.63
C ALA A 248 -2.76 1.18 -3.78
N LEU A 249 -3.71 1.91 -4.38
CA LEU A 249 -4.49 1.46 -5.53
C LEU A 249 -3.62 1.33 -6.77
N SER A 250 -2.80 2.34 -7.07
CA SER A 250 -1.86 2.31 -8.18
C SER A 250 -0.84 1.17 -8.05
N ASP A 251 -0.31 0.95 -6.84
CA ASP A 251 0.58 -0.18 -6.52
C ASP A 251 -0.12 -1.51 -6.79
N PHE A 252 -1.36 -1.69 -6.31
CA PHE A 252 -2.15 -2.90 -6.54
C PHE A 252 -2.47 -3.15 -8.03
N LEU A 253 -2.93 -2.13 -8.75
CA LEU A 253 -3.25 -2.23 -10.18
C LEU A 253 -2.01 -2.46 -11.05
N SER A 254 -0.81 -2.10 -10.58
CA SER A 254 0.43 -2.36 -11.31
C SER A 254 0.72 -3.85 -11.54
N TYR A 255 0.08 -4.74 -10.77
CA TYR A 255 0.21 -6.18 -10.92
C TYR A 255 -0.81 -6.81 -11.88
N GLU A 256 -1.75 -6.03 -12.40
CA GLU A 256 -2.76 -6.50 -13.36
C GLU A 256 -2.20 -7.32 -14.53
N PRO A 257 -1.07 -6.95 -15.19
CA PRO A 257 -0.56 -7.73 -16.33
C PRO A 257 -0.27 -9.20 -16.01
N TRP A 258 0.01 -9.52 -14.75
CA TRP A 258 0.35 -10.87 -14.31
C TRP A 258 -0.89 -11.77 -14.12
N LEU A 259 -2.10 -11.20 -14.11
CA LEU A 259 -3.34 -11.96 -14.02
C LEU A 259 -3.63 -12.82 -15.27
N MET A 260 -2.82 -12.67 -16.32
CA MET A 260 -2.86 -13.53 -17.52
C MET A 260 -1.82 -14.65 -17.49
N GLU A 261 -0.92 -14.67 -16.50
CA GLU A 261 0.21 -15.60 -16.43
C GLU A 261 0.12 -16.51 -15.18
N PRO A 262 -0.49 -17.71 -15.30
CA PRO A 262 -0.80 -18.57 -14.14
C PRO A 262 0.44 -19.02 -13.34
N LEU A 263 1.60 -19.07 -14.00
CA LEU A 263 2.87 -19.52 -13.42
C LEU A 263 3.63 -18.42 -12.65
N MET A 264 3.16 -17.16 -12.68
CA MET A 264 3.82 -16.03 -12.01
C MET A 264 3.48 -15.95 -10.51
N ILE A 265 3.75 -17.04 -9.77
CA ILE A 265 3.44 -17.21 -8.34
C ILE A 265 3.94 -16.03 -7.49
N THR A 266 5.20 -15.62 -7.68
CA THR A 266 5.79 -14.51 -6.93
C THR A 266 5.02 -13.20 -7.15
N ARG A 267 4.54 -12.94 -8.37
CA ARG A 267 3.78 -11.72 -8.68
C ARG A 267 2.38 -11.76 -8.10
N HIS A 268 1.71 -12.91 -8.11
CA HIS A 268 0.42 -13.06 -7.42
C HIS A 268 0.55 -12.85 -5.92
N HIS A 269 1.64 -13.33 -5.31
CA HIS A 269 1.93 -13.09 -3.91
C HIS A 269 2.19 -11.60 -3.61
N GLU A 270 2.98 -10.91 -4.43
CA GLU A 270 3.20 -9.47 -4.32
C GLU A 270 1.89 -8.67 -4.46
N MET A 271 1.04 -9.05 -5.42
CA MET A 271 -0.30 -8.48 -5.59
C MET A 271 -1.18 -8.69 -4.37
N ARG A 272 -1.15 -9.88 -3.75
CA ARG A 272 -1.86 -10.15 -2.48
C ARG A 272 -1.40 -9.21 -1.38
N ILE A 273 -0.09 -8.96 -1.25
CA ILE A 273 0.47 -8.02 -0.26
C ILE A 273 -0.01 -6.60 -0.55
N ALA A 274 0.06 -6.16 -1.81
CA ALA A 274 -0.43 -4.84 -2.23
C ALA A 274 -1.93 -4.69 -1.95
N GLY A 275 -2.73 -5.73 -2.20
CA GLY A 275 -4.16 -5.79 -1.90
C GLY A 275 -4.42 -5.63 -0.41
N LYS A 276 -3.68 -6.34 0.46
CA LYS A 276 -3.79 -6.19 1.93
C LYS A 276 -3.51 -4.76 2.38
N LYS A 277 -2.45 -4.16 1.86
CA LYS A 277 -2.08 -2.77 2.15
C LYS A 277 -3.19 -1.82 1.73
N LEU A 278 -3.72 -1.95 0.52
CA LEU A 278 -4.83 -1.14 0.01
C LEU A 278 -6.09 -1.27 0.88
N ARG A 279 -6.51 -2.49 1.21
CA ARG A 279 -7.68 -2.68 2.09
C ARG A 279 -7.48 -2.05 3.46
N TYR A 280 -6.34 -2.27 4.12
CA TYR A 280 -6.12 -1.68 5.43
C TYR A 280 -6.07 -0.14 5.36
N THR A 281 -5.55 0.43 4.27
CA THR A 281 -5.63 1.87 4.01
C THR A 281 -7.06 2.35 3.80
N LEU A 282 -7.87 1.64 3.00
CA LEU A 282 -9.29 1.94 2.84
C LEU A 282 -10.04 1.86 4.17
N GLU A 283 -9.80 0.82 4.97
CA GLU A 283 -10.38 0.67 6.31
C GLU A 283 -9.97 1.84 7.23
N SER A 284 -8.70 2.26 7.23
CA SER A 284 -8.21 3.41 8.02
C SER A 284 -8.90 4.72 7.66
N PHE A 285 -9.19 4.96 6.39
CA PHE A 285 -9.78 6.21 5.92
C PHE A 285 -11.29 6.14 5.65
N SER A 286 -11.89 4.96 5.80
CA SER A 286 -13.31 4.72 5.50
C SER A 286 -14.24 5.68 6.24
N GLY A 287 -13.90 6.10 7.46
CA GLY A 287 -14.71 7.01 8.26
C GLY A 287 -14.95 8.38 7.63
N LEU A 288 -14.09 8.81 6.70
CA LEU A 288 -14.20 10.09 5.99
C LEU A 288 -15.20 10.06 4.83
N PHE A 289 -15.57 8.87 4.33
CA PHE A 289 -16.38 8.75 3.12
C PHE A 289 -17.81 8.28 3.44
N GLU A 290 -18.76 8.70 2.61
CA GLU A 290 -20.14 8.21 2.68
C GLU A 290 -20.20 6.68 2.63
N CYS A 291 -21.14 6.12 3.39
CA CYS A 291 -21.31 4.67 3.54
C CYS A 291 -20.04 3.90 3.98
N LYS A 292 -19.00 4.60 4.45
CA LYS A 292 -17.73 4.03 4.91
C LYS A 292 -17.05 3.10 3.92
N LEU A 293 -17.19 3.34 2.62
CA LEU A 293 -16.62 2.51 1.54
C LEU A 293 -16.94 1.01 1.70
N LYS A 294 -18.09 0.66 2.29
CA LYS A 294 -18.42 -0.73 2.66
C LYS A 294 -18.43 -1.67 1.44
N LYS A 295 -18.95 -1.21 0.31
CA LYS A 295 -19.02 -1.99 -0.94
C LYS A 295 -17.60 -2.28 -1.44
N GLU A 296 -16.78 -1.24 -1.51
CA GLU A 296 -15.42 -1.28 -2.02
C GLU A 296 -14.54 -2.19 -1.15
N ILE A 297 -14.60 -2.03 0.18
CA ILE A 297 -13.88 -2.88 1.14
C ILE A 297 -14.32 -4.34 1.01
N LYS A 298 -15.62 -4.62 0.80
CA LYS A 298 -16.13 -5.98 0.58
C LYS A 298 -15.61 -6.58 -0.72
N THR A 299 -15.55 -5.80 -1.80
CA THR A 299 -14.96 -6.23 -3.07
C THR A 299 -13.49 -6.61 -2.89
N PHE A 300 -12.69 -5.76 -2.23
CA PHE A 300 -11.29 -6.06 -1.94
C PHE A 300 -11.10 -7.25 -0.99
N LYS A 301 -12.02 -7.45 -0.04
CA LYS A 301 -12.01 -8.66 0.79
C LYS A 301 -12.17 -9.90 -0.11
N SER A 302 -13.13 -9.90 -1.02
CA SER A 302 -13.37 -11.04 -1.91
C SER A 302 -12.16 -11.33 -2.83
N LEU A 303 -11.53 -10.29 -3.40
CA LEU A 303 -10.28 -10.44 -4.15
C LEU A 303 -9.14 -11.03 -3.30
N GLN A 304 -9.02 -10.57 -2.05
CA GLN A 304 -8.00 -11.05 -1.12
C GLN A 304 -8.24 -12.47 -0.64
N ASP A 305 -9.49 -12.89 -0.52
CA ASP A 305 -9.85 -14.24 -0.11
C ASP A 305 -9.36 -15.21 -1.22
N ILE A 306 -9.67 -14.92 -2.51
CA ILE A 306 -9.17 -15.71 -3.65
C ILE A 306 -7.63 -15.70 -3.72
N LEU A 307 -7.00 -14.51 -3.71
CA LEU A 307 -5.53 -14.38 -3.71
C LEU A 307 -4.89 -15.04 -2.47
N GLY A 308 -5.63 -15.09 -1.36
CA GLY A 308 -5.26 -15.75 -0.12
C GLY A 308 -5.16 -17.24 -0.31
N GLU A 309 -6.25 -17.86 -0.72
CA GLU A 309 -6.34 -19.30 -0.95
C GLU A 309 -5.35 -19.75 -2.05
N MET A 310 -5.15 -18.95 -3.10
CA MET A 310 -4.13 -19.22 -4.11
C MET A 310 -2.73 -19.29 -3.50
N HIS A 311 -2.39 -18.28 -2.70
CA HIS A 311 -1.08 -18.25 -2.04
C HIS A 311 -0.92 -19.39 -1.04
N ASP A 312 -1.99 -19.74 -0.33
CA ASP A 312 -1.96 -20.86 0.63
C ASP A 312 -1.71 -22.18 -0.13
N CYS A 313 -2.32 -22.39 -1.30
CA CYS A 313 -1.98 -23.51 -2.18
C CYS A 313 -0.51 -23.47 -2.64
N ASP A 314 -0.01 -22.30 -3.05
CA ASP A 314 1.39 -22.14 -3.47
C ASP A 314 2.38 -22.48 -2.33
N VAL A 315 2.06 -22.11 -1.09
CA VAL A 315 2.86 -22.45 0.11
C VAL A 315 2.84 -23.95 0.36
N TRP A 316 1.67 -24.59 0.28
CA TRP A 316 1.52 -26.03 0.42
C TRP A 316 2.32 -26.79 -0.65
N ILE A 317 2.15 -26.44 -1.93
CA ILE A 317 2.85 -27.07 -3.06
C ILE A 317 4.36 -26.96 -2.91
N ALA A 318 4.87 -25.82 -2.42
CA ALA A 318 6.30 -25.60 -2.22
C ALA A 318 6.86 -26.37 -1.02
N ASN A 319 6.12 -26.45 0.09
CA ASN A 319 6.65 -26.97 1.37
C ASN A 319 6.35 -28.46 1.62
N LEU A 320 5.26 -28.99 1.06
CA LEU A 320 4.84 -30.37 1.32
C LEU A 320 5.90 -31.42 0.93
N PRO A 321 6.66 -31.28 -0.18
CA PRO A 321 7.75 -32.21 -0.50
C PRO A 321 8.85 -32.26 0.57
N ASP A 322 9.21 -31.12 1.18
CA ASP A 322 10.21 -31.10 2.26
C ASP A 322 9.69 -31.75 3.55
N ILE A 323 8.39 -31.58 3.85
CA ILE A 323 7.77 -32.23 5.01
C ILE A 323 7.71 -33.74 4.77
N TYR A 324 7.33 -34.16 3.56
CA TYR A 324 7.32 -35.55 3.12
C TYR A 324 8.68 -36.23 3.34
N HIS A 325 9.77 -35.63 2.84
CA HIS A 325 11.11 -36.21 2.99
C HIS A 325 11.58 -36.29 4.45
N LYS A 326 11.29 -35.27 5.27
CA LYS A 326 11.64 -35.31 6.70
C LYS A 326 10.88 -36.41 7.44
N GLU A 327 9.64 -36.67 7.04
CA GLU A 327 8.84 -37.70 7.66
C GLU A 327 9.23 -39.11 7.19
N GLU A 328 9.72 -39.24 5.95
CA GLU A 328 10.36 -40.45 5.42
C GLU A 328 11.60 -40.81 6.24
N GLU A 329 12.52 -39.85 6.42
CA GLU A 329 13.75 -40.05 7.19
C GLU A 329 13.46 -40.48 8.62
N ARG A 330 12.54 -39.79 9.31
CA ARG A 330 12.14 -40.13 10.69
C ARG A 330 11.52 -41.51 10.80
N SER A 331 10.64 -41.86 9.87
CA SER A 331 10.01 -43.19 9.83
C SER A 331 11.07 -44.28 9.64
N CYS A 332 12.02 -44.04 8.75
CA CYS A 332 13.12 -44.98 8.49
C CYS A 332 14.08 -45.10 9.69
N GLU A 333 14.41 -44.01 10.36
CA GLU A 333 15.23 -44.01 11.57
C GLU A 333 14.56 -44.80 12.70
N PHE A 334 13.24 -44.65 12.87
CA PHE A 334 12.51 -45.33 13.93
C PHE A 334 12.29 -46.83 13.65
N PHE A 335 11.87 -47.20 12.45
CA PHE A 335 11.53 -48.59 12.10
C PHE A 335 12.67 -49.38 11.45
N GLY A 336 13.78 -48.73 11.11
CA GLY A 336 14.92 -49.31 10.41
C GLY A 336 14.65 -49.69 8.94
N ASN A 337 13.48 -49.31 8.38
CA ASN A 337 13.09 -49.61 6.99
C ASN A 337 12.00 -48.65 6.48
N HIS A 338 11.75 -48.65 5.16
CA HIS A 338 10.81 -47.73 4.47
C HIS A 338 9.36 -48.24 4.41
N SER A 339 9.10 -49.47 4.90
CA SER A 339 7.82 -50.14 4.69
C SER A 339 6.67 -49.39 5.37
N PHE A 340 6.95 -48.78 6.52
CA PHE A 340 5.97 -47.96 7.22
C PHE A 340 5.62 -46.67 6.46
N PHE A 341 6.61 -45.99 5.90
CA PHE A 341 6.39 -44.75 5.15
C PHE A 341 5.56 -44.96 3.87
N THR A 342 5.58 -46.17 3.31
CA THR A 342 4.70 -46.56 2.19
C THR A 342 3.22 -46.40 2.53
N LEU A 343 2.84 -46.52 3.81
CA LEU A 343 1.48 -46.27 4.30
C LEU A 343 1.13 -44.79 4.42
N LEU A 344 2.13 -43.93 4.64
CA LEU A 344 1.94 -42.48 4.79
C LEU A 344 1.82 -41.77 3.44
N LYS A 345 2.60 -42.23 2.47
CA LYS A 345 2.74 -41.59 1.15
C LYS A 345 1.42 -41.21 0.46
N PRO A 346 0.37 -42.05 0.42
CA PRO A 346 -0.85 -41.74 -0.31
C PRO A 346 -1.56 -40.46 0.18
N GLY A 347 -1.54 -40.19 1.49
CA GLY A 347 -2.12 -38.96 2.06
C GLY A 347 -1.39 -37.69 1.66
N PHE A 348 -0.05 -37.74 1.60
CA PHE A 348 0.76 -36.61 1.13
C PHE A 348 0.53 -36.36 -0.37
N ASP A 349 0.45 -37.42 -1.17
CA ASP A 349 0.21 -37.31 -2.62
C ASP A 349 -1.18 -36.72 -2.92
N GLU A 350 -2.23 -37.21 -2.24
CA GLU A 350 -3.60 -36.71 -2.42
C GLU A 350 -3.68 -35.21 -2.10
N LEU A 351 -3.12 -34.81 -0.96
CA LEU A 351 -3.09 -33.40 -0.57
C LEU A 351 -2.35 -32.54 -1.59
N LEU A 352 -1.21 -33.02 -2.12
CA LEU A 352 -0.43 -32.29 -3.11
C LEU A 352 -1.20 -32.08 -4.41
N GLU A 353 -1.86 -33.13 -4.91
CA GLU A 353 -2.63 -33.06 -6.16
C GLU A 353 -3.88 -32.20 -6.00
N ASP A 354 -4.59 -32.30 -4.87
CA ASP A 354 -5.72 -31.44 -4.55
C ASP A 354 -5.31 -29.95 -4.50
N ARG A 355 -4.19 -29.61 -3.81
CA ARG A 355 -3.71 -28.22 -3.76
C ARG A 355 -3.31 -27.69 -5.14
N LYS A 356 -2.71 -28.52 -6.02
CA LYS A 356 -2.41 -28.13 -7.41
C LYS A 356 -3.68 -27.87 -8.21
N ALA A 357 -4.68 -28.75 -8.10
CA ALA A 357 -5.95 -28.61 -8.81
C ALA A 357 -6.70 -27.34 -8.35
N ASN A 358 -6.84 -27.14 -7.04
CA ASN A 358 -7.50 -25.97 -6.46
C ASN A 358 -6.80 -24.67 -6.86
N ARG A 359 -5.46 -24.66 -6.92
CA ARG A 359 -4.70 -23.48 -7.35
C ARG A 359 -4.98 -23.05 -8.80
N ILE A 360 -5.28 -24.01 -9.69
CA ILE A 360 -5.67 -23.74 -11.08
C ILE A 360 -7.08 -23.15 -11.12
N GLU A 361 -8.01 -23.74 -10.36
CA GLU A 361 -9.40 -23.27 -10.29
C GLU A 361 -9.48 -21.85 -9.71
N LEU A 362 -8.79 -21.58 -8.60
CA LEU A 362 -8.77 -20.27 -7.98
C LEU A 362 -8.18 -19.18 -8.90
N PHE A 363 -7.18 -19.52 -9.72
CA PHE A 363 -6.64 -18.59 -10.70
C PHE A 363 -7.69 -18.22 -11.76
N LYS A 364 -8.46 -19.20 -12.23
CA LYS A 364 -9.58 -18.95 -13.15
C LYS A 364 -10.64 -18.07 -12.48
N ASN A 365 -11.02 -18.36 -11.25
CA ASN A 365 -11.99 -17.57 -10.48
C ASN A 365 -11.52 -16.13 -10.27
N LEU A 366 -10.23 -15.92 -9.98
CA LEU A 366 -9.62 -14.60 -9.86
C LEU A 366 -9.72 -13.83 -11.17
N HIS A 367 -9.38 -14.48 -12.29
CA HIS A 367 -9.46 -13.89 -13.62
C HIS A 367 -10.90 -13.46 -13.93
N ASP A 368 -11.86 -14.38 -13.81
CA ASP A 368 -13.27 -14.10 -14.12
C ASP A 368 -13.84 -12.96 -13.26
N TYR A 369 -13.54 -12.97 -11.95
CA TYR A 369 -13.97 -11.90 -11.05
C TYR A 369 -13.28 -10.56 -11.34
N TRP A 370 -12.01 -10.57 -11.73
CA TRP A 370 -11.30 -9.35 -12.13
C TRP A 370 -11.93 -8.71 -13.39
N PHE A 371 -12.29 -9.53 -14.37
CA PHE A 371 -12.96 -9.06 -15.59
C PHE A 371 -14.33 -8.47 -15.29
N SER A 372 -15.13 -9.10 -14.42
CA SER A 372 -16.43 -8.53 -14.04
C SER A 372 -16.30 -7.16 -13.39
N LEU A 373 -15.28 -6.94 -12.55
CA LEU A 373 -15.02 -5.64 -11.94
C LEU A 373 -14.65 -4.55 -12.96
N LYS A 374 -13.96 -4.92 -14.04
CA LYS A 374 -13.65 -3.99 -15.13
C LYS A 374 -14.89 -3.62 -15.94
N GLU A 375 -15.72 -4.59 -16.27
CA GLU A 375 -16.99 -4.35 -16.97
C GLU A 375 -17.90 -3.41 -16.17
N ASP A 376 -17.94 -3.60 -14.85
CA ASP A 376 -18.67 -2.75 -13.92
C ASP A 376 -18.04 -1.36 -13.69
N LYS A 377 -16.88 -1.07 -14.31
CA LYS A 377 -16.09 0.15 -14.11
C LYS A 377 -15.81 0.43 -12.63
N PHE A 378 -15.55 -0.62 -11.85
CA PHE A 378 -15.35 -0.52 -10.41
C PHE A 378 -14.22 0.44 -10.03
N TRP A 379 -13.10 0.40 -10.77
CA TRP A 379 -11.93 1.23 -10.51
C TRP A 379 -12.23 2.73 -10.70
N ASP A 380 -12.91 3.07 -11.80
CA ASP A 380 -13.31 4.45 -12.09
C ASP A 380 -14.25 5.00 -10.99
N GLN A 381 -15.23 4.18 -10.57
CA GLN A 381 -16.17 4.54 -9.50
C GLN A 381 -15.46 4.74 -8.14
N LEU A 382 -14.46 3.92 -7.83
CA LEU A 382 -13.67 4.05 -6.62
C LEU A 382 -12.83 5.34 -6.66
N GLU A 383 -12.13 5.60 -7.77
CA GLU A 383 -11.35 6.81 -7.95
C GLU A 383 -12.22 8.07 -7.86
N GLU A 384 -13.40 8.07 -8.48
CA GLU A 384 -14.39 9.14 -8.39
C GLU A 384 -14.81 9.37 -6.93
N LYS A 385 -15.16 8.31 -6.18
CA LYS A 385 -15.55 8.43 -4.77
C LYS A 385 -14.44 8.98 -3.88
N ILE A 386 -13.19 8.58 -4.11
CA ILE A 386 -12.06 9.06 -3.30
C ILE A 386 -11.76 10.54 -3.62
N THR A 387 -11.93 10.93 -4.89
CA THR A 387 -11.63 12.29 -5.36
C THR A 387 -12.77 13.26 -5.01
N THR A 388 -14.01 12.79 -4.91
CA THR A 388 -15.20 13.63 -4.67
C THR A 388 -15.09 14.51 -3.42
N PRO A 389 -14.71 14.00 -2.24
CA PRO A 389 -14.56 14.85 -1.05
C PRO A 389 -13.42 15.87 -1.14
N LEU A 390 -12.37 15.62 -1.93
CA LEU A 390 -11.38 16.66 -2.22
C LEU A 390 -12.04 17.83 -2.95
N HIS A 391 -13.00 17.56 -3.86
CA HIS A 391 -13.81 18.60 -4.50
C HIS A 391 -14.60 19.44 -3.47
N TYR A 392 -15.08 18.82 -2.39
CA TYR A 392 -15.83 19.49 -1.30
C TYR A 392 -14.97 20.06 -0.17
N SER A 393 -13.72 19.64 0.00
CA SER A 393 -12.87 20.16 1.09
C SER A 393 -11.86 21.19 0.61
N PHE A 394 -11.35 21.09 -0.62
CA PHE A 394 -10.82 22.26 -1.33
C PHE A 394 -11.95 23.20 -1.75
N GLY A 395 -13.18 22.69 -1.76
CA GLY A 395 -14.41 23.45 -1.86
C GLY A 395 -15.00 23.76 -0.48
N GLY A 396 -14.48 24.78 0.19
CA GLY A 396 -15.35 25.69 0.98
C GLY A 396 -16.43 26.37 0.12
N LEU A 397 -16.86 25.73 -0.97
CA LEU A 397 -17.72 26.19 -2.04
C LEU A 397 -19.18 25.87 -1.78
N ASP A 398 -19.50 24.88 -0.95
CA ASP A 398 -20.90 24.68 -0.51
C ASP A 398 -21.32 25.66 0.59
N GLN A 399 -20.37 26.22 1.34
CA GLN A 399 -20.62 27.38 2.23
C GLN A 399 -20.51 28.72 1.50
N ILE A 400 -19.84 28.75 0.35
CA ILE A 400 -19.86 29.88 -0.60
C ILE A 400 -21.10 29.65 -1.48
N SER A 401 -22.26 29.90 -0.88
CA SER A 401 -23.55 30.30 -1.46
C SER A 401 -23.69 30.22 -3.00
N LYS A 402 -24.89 29.83 -3.45
CA LYS A 402 -25.43 30.07 -4.81
C LYS A 402 -25.21 31.50 -5.37
N ASP A 403 -24.75 32.46 -4.57
CA ASP A 403 -24.47 33.86 -4.90
C ASP A 403 -22.98 34.29 -4.86
N LYS A 404 -21.98 33.40 -4.74
CA LYS A 404 -20.57 33.82 -4.70
C LYS A 404 -19.71 33.32 -5.88
N THR A 405 -18.88 34.24 -6.35
CA THR A 405 -17.85 34.07 -7.39
C THR A 405 -16.79 33.06 -6.94
N VAL A 406 -16.43 32.07 -7.78
CA VAL A 406 -15.34 31.13 -7.49
C VAL A 406 -14.06 31.62 -8.16
N SER A 407 -12.97 31.82 -7.41
CA SER A 407 -11.70 32.31 -7.94
C SER A 407 -10.56 31.36 -7.61
N ILE A 408 -9.74 31.01 -8.61
CA ILE A 408 -8.64 30.06 -8.51
C ILE A 408 -7.37 30.69 -9.07
N ALA A 409 -6.28 30.63 -8.32
CA ALA A 409 -4.96 30.97 -8.83
C ALA A 409 -4.33 29.74 -9.48
N LEU A 410 -3.99 29.86 -10.75
CA LEU A 410 -3.31 28.86 -11.55
C LEU A 410 -1.85 29.28 -11.68
N ILE A 411 -0.97 28.56 -11.01
CA ILE A 411 0.48 28.78 -10.99
C ILE A 411 1.20 27.67 -11.75
N SER A 412 2.43 27.93 -12.18
CA SER A 412 3.35 26.92 -12.72
C SER A 412 4.78 27.44 -12.64
N ASP A 413 5.76 26.54 -12.87
CA ASP A 413 7.15 26.92 -13.16
C ASP A 413 7.75 27.81 -12.05
N VAL A 414 7.57 27.38 -10.81
CA VAL A 414 8.14 28.06 -9.62
C VAL A 414 9.66 27.95 -9.60
N HIS A 415 10.22 26.86 -10.16
CA HIS A 415 11.67 26.67 -10.33
C HIS A 415 12.49 26.97 -9.08
N ALA A 416 12.06 26.56 -7.88
CA ALA A 416 12.74 26.81 -6.60
C ALA A 416 12.97 28.32 -6.25
N ASN A 417 12.16 29.22 -6.80
CA ASN A 417 12.15 30.65 -6.47
C ASN A 417 11.14 30.95 -5.35
N LEU A 418 11.58 30.81 -4.10
CA LEU A 418 10.72 31.00 -2.93
C LEU A 418 10.15 32.43 -2.80
N PRO A 419 10.94 33.52 -2.96
CA PRO A 419 10.40 34.88 -2.86
C PRO A 419 9.27 35.15 -3.86
N ALA A 420 9.37 34.62 -5.08
CA ALA A 420 8.32 34.74 -6.08
C ALA A 420 7.05 33.96 -5.70
N LEU A 421 7.20 32.73 -5.18
CA LEU A 421 6.07 31.93 -4.72
C LEU A 421 5.35 32.59 -3.53
N GLU A 422 6.10 33.11 -2.56
CA GLU A 422 5.54 33.84 -1.43
C GLU A 422 4.73 35.06 -1.90
N ALA A 423 5.27 35.85 -2.83
CA ALA A 423 4.59 37.00 -3.39
C ALA A 423 3.29 36.61 -4.12
N VAL A 424 3.32 35.57 -4.96
CA VAL A 424 2.14 35.09 -5.71
C VAL A 424 1.07 34.54 -4.77
N LEU A 425 1.43 33.73 -3.77
CA LEU A 425 0.45 33.18 -2.83
C LEU A 425 -0.16 34.27 -1.93
N ASN A 426 0.62 35.28 -1.55
CA ASN A 426 0.11 36.42 -0.81
C ASN A 426 -0.84 37.28 -1.67
N ASP A 427 -0.48 37.62 -2.91
CA ASP A 427 -1.35 38.36 -3.83
C ASP A 427 -2.65 37.59 -4.12
N ALA A 428 -2.57 36.28 -4.37
CA ALA A 428 -3.75 35.42 -4.55
C ALA A 428 -4.66 35.46 -3.30
N LYS A 429 -4.08 35.36 -2.11
CA LYS A 429 -4.82 35.44 -0.84
C LYS A 429 -5.50 36.80 -0.66
N GLU A 430 -4.82 37.90 -0.96
CA GLU A 430 -5.37 39.26 -0.88
C GLU A 430 -6.54 39.47 -1.85
N ARG A 431 -6.51 38.82 -3.02
CA ARG A 431 -7.61 38.80 -3.99
C ARG A 431 -8.78 37.90 -3.60
N GLY A 432 -8.69 37.23 -2.45
CA GLY A 432 -9.73 36.31 -1.99
C GLY A 432 -9.84 35.05 -2.84
N VAL A 433 -8.74 34.60 -3.43
CA VAL A 433 -8.69 33.32 -4.16
C VAL A 433 -9.07 32.17 -3.24
N THR A 434 -9.95 31.31 -3.73
CA THR A 434 -10.50 30.15 -2.99
C THR A 434 -9.61 28.92 -3.05
N ALA A 435 -8.81 28.76 -4.12
CA ALA A 435 -7.91 27.62 -4.30
C ALA A 435 -6.70 27.98 -5.17
N VAL A 436 -5.59 27.25 -5.00
CA VAL A 436 -4.38 27.42 -5.81
C VAL A 436 -3.98 26.10 -6.43
N PHE A 437 -3.81 26.09 -7.76
CA PHE A 437 -3.40 24.93 -8.54
C PHE A 437 -2.06 25.17 -9.20
N ASN A 438 -1.15 24.21 -9.10
CA ASN A 438 0.20 24.26 -9.63
C ASN A 438 0.37 23.25 -10.78
N ALA A 439 0.63 23.75 -11.98
CA ALA A 439 0.88 22.95 -13.17
C ALA A 439 2.29 22.33 -13.23
N GLY A 440 3.05 22.36 -12.13
CA GLY A 440 4.33 21.64 -11.99
C GLY A 440 5.56 22.51 -12.15
N ASP A 441 6.73 21.88 -12.13
CA ASP A 441 8.06 22.51 -12.08
C ASP A 441 8.24 23.36 -10.82
N SER A 442 8.03 22.69 -9.68
CA SER A 442 8.22 23.27 -8.36
C SER A 442 9.71 23.52 -8.08
N VAL A 443 10.59 22.64 -8.55
CA VAL A 443 12.04 22.76 -8.41
C VAL A 443 12.73 23.01 -9.75
N GLY A 444 13.93 23.60 -9.70
CA GLY A 444 14.69 23.89 -10.92
C GLY A 444 15.92 24.72 -10.66
N TYR A 445 15.90 25.96 -11.12
CA TYR A 445 17.06 26.85 -11.20
C TYR A 445 17.28 27.73 -9.96
N GLY A 446 16.23 27.95 -9.18
CA GLY A 446 16.27 28.76 -7.97
C GLY A 446 16.95 28.09 -6.80
N ALA A 447 17.25 28.91 -5.80
CA ALA A 447 18.10 28.55 -4.68
C ALA A 447 17.37 27.78 -3.55
N PHE A 448 16.04 27.71 -3.57
CA PHE A 448 15.20 27.26 -2.44
C PHE A 448 14.35 26.00 -2.74
N PRO A 449 14.94 24.87 -3.20
CA PRO A 449 14.16 23.73 -3.68
C PRO A 449 13.37 23.03 -2.56
N ASP A 450 13.88 22.96 -1.33
CA ASP A 450 13.18 22.27 -0.23
C ASP A 450 12.11 23.15 0.41
N GLU A 451 12.41 24.44 0.53
CA GLU A 451 11.52 25.43 1.09
C GLU A 451 10.31 25.65 0.19
N VAL A 452 10.49 25.72 -1.14
CA VAL A 452 9.37 25.82 -2.09
C VAL A 452 8.45 24.61 -1.99
N VAL A 453 8.99 23.39 -2.02
CA VAL A 453 8.14 22.18 -1.93
C VAL A 453 7.45 22.11 -0.57
N SER A 454 8.13 22.48 0.50
CA SER A 454 7.52 22.56 1.83
C SER A 454 6.41 23.60 1.90
N TYR A 455 6.58 24.74 1.24
CA TYR A 455 5.63 25.83 1.27
C TYR A 455 4.38 25.54 0.43
N LEU A 456 4.54 24.91 -0.74
CA LEU A 456 3.42 24.40 -1.54
C LEU A 456 2.57 23.40 -0.75
N ARG A 457 3.23 22.47 -0.04
CA ARG A 457 2.56 21.47 0.83
C ARG A 457 1.82 22.12 2.00
N LYS A 458 2.46 23.08 2.69
CA LYS A 458 1.85 23.80 3.82
C LYS A 458 0.68 24.70 3.42
N SER A 459 0.69 25.18 2.17
CA SER A 459 -0.31 26.11 1.65
C SER A 459 -1.46 25.41 0.90
N ASN A 460 -1.58 24.08 1.03
CA ASN A 460 -2.63 23.27 0.42
C ASN A 460 -2.75 23.47 -1.11
N VAL A 461 -1.61 23.63 -1.80
CA VAL A 461 -1.58 23.85 -3.26
C VAL A 461 -1.68 22.52 -3.99
N LEU A 462 -2.73 22.34 -4.80
CA LEU A 462 -2.90 21.14 -5.60
C LEU A 462 -1.90 21.14 -6.76
N SER A 463 -0.97 20.19 -6.77
CA SER A 463 0.16 20.20 -7.71
C SER A 463 0.16 18.96 -8.62
N VAL A 464 0.55 19.13 -9.88
CA VAL A 464 1.01 18.03 -10.74
C VAL A 464 2.54 18.02 -10.81
N ILE A 465 3.13 16.88 -11.18
CA ILE A 465 4.58 16.78 -11.36
C ILE A 465 5.01 17.42 -12.68
N GLY A 466 6.01 18.29 -12.65
CA GLY A 466 6.64 18.85 -13.85
C GLY A 466 7.83 18.04 -14.38
N ASN A 467 8.34 18.42 -15.56
CA ASN A 467 9.46 17.71 -16.17
C ASN A 467 10.77 17.92 -15.40
N TYR A 468 10.99 19.10 -14.79
CA TYR A 468 12.14 19.33 -13.93
C TYR A 468 12.01 18.58 -12.61
N ASP A 469 10.82 18.57 -11.98
CA ASP A 469 10.56 17.78 -10.77
C ASP A 469 10.93 16.30 -10.99
N GLN A 470 10.39 15.71 -12.07
CA GLN A 470 10.68 14.32 -12.43
C GLN A 470 12.16 14.09 -12.74
N SER A 471 12.77 14.98 -13.51
CA SER A 471 14.16 14.83 -13.94
C SER A 471 15.13 14.99 -12.76
N VAL A 472 14.77 15.78 -11.76
CA VAL A 472 15.48 15.89 -10.49
C VAL A 472 15.39 14.57 -9.70
N LEU A 473 14.22 13.96 -9.60
CA LEU A 473 14.06 12.70 -8.86
C LEU A 473 14.77 11.51 -9.52
N MET A 474 14.72 11.45 -10.85
CA MET A 474 15.33 10.36 -11.64
C MET A 474 16.85 10.45 -11.76
N LYS A 475 17.48 11.49 -11.20
CA LYS A 475 18.92 11.73 -11.32
C LYS A 475 19.41 11.78 -12.77
N LYS A 476 18.59 12.32 -13.70
CA LYS A 476 18.92 12.37 -15.13
C LYS A 476 20.23 13.12 -15.41
N TRP A 477 20.66 14.03 -14.52
CA TRP A 477 21.96 14.71 -14.59
C TRP A 477 23.18 13.76 -14.51
N LYS A 478 23.02 12.51 -14.07
CA LYS A 478 24.10 11.50 -14.09
C LYS A 478 24.36 10.93 -15.49
N THR A 479 23.45 11.15 -16.43
CA THR A 479 23.60 10.66 -17.81
C THR A 479 24.43 11.66 -18.63
N LYS A 480 25.31 11.15 -19.50
CA LYS A 480 26.19 11.98 -20.38
C LYS A 480 25.44 12.83 -21.43
N LYS A 481 24.10 12.91 -21.36
CA LYS A 481 23.23 13.54 -22.37
C LYS A 481 22.77 14.97 -22.01
N LEU A 482 23.24 15.58 -20.92
CA LEU A 482 22.90 16.98 -20.65
C LEU A 482 23.70 17.92 -21.56
N HIS A 483 22.98 18.68 -22.39
CA HIS A 483 23.56 19.63 -23.33
C HIS A 483 24.09 20.93 -22.69
N SER A 484 23.82 21.18 -21.39
CA SER A 484 24.25 22.40 -20.68
C SER A 484 24.81 22.10 -19.28
N ARG A 485 26.00 22.64 -18.99
CA ARG A 485 26.65 22.60 -17.67
C ARG A 485 25.76 23.17 -16.57
N ASP A 486 25.05 24.25 -16.88
CA ASP A 486 24.24 24.99 -15.92
C ASP A 486 22.95 24.23 -15.59
N LYS A 487 22.33 23.59 -16.59
CA LYS A 487 21.22 22.66 -16.37
C LYS A 487 21.63 21.48 -15.48
N TYR A 488 22.86 20.99 -15.61
CA TYR A 488 23.39 19.95 -14.72
C TYR A 488 23.52 20.44 -13.28
N ILE A 489 24.03 21.67 -13.09
CA ILE A 489 24.20 22.27 -11.77
C ILE A 489 22.83 22.46 -11.09
N ALA A 490 21.85 23.03 -11.78
CA ALA A 490 20.48 23.23 -11.27
C ALA A 490 19.90 21.91 -10.73
N MET A 491 19.85 20.88 -11.55
CA MET A 491 19.20 19.62 -11.18
C MET A 491 19.95 18.90 -10.06
N ARG A 492 21.29 18.90 -10.11
CA ARG A 492 22.12 18.30 -9.06
C ARG A 492 21.96 19.05 -7.75
N TYR A 493 21.92 20.38 -7.79
CA TYR A 493 21.73 21.23 -6.63
C TYR A 493 20.36 20.96 -6.00
N ALA A 494 19.29 21.03 -6.78
CA ALA A 494 17.93 20.74 -6.33
C ALA A 494 17.83 19.38 -5.61
N PHE A 495 18.36 18.31 -6.22
CA PHE A 495 18.30 17.00 -5.59
C PHE A 495 19.07 16.89 -4.27
N ARG A 496 20.22 17.57 -4.16
CA ARG A 496 21.07 17.51 -2.96
C ARG A 496 20.46 18.30 -1.80
N HIS A 497 19.72 19.35 -2.11
CA HIS A 497 19.12 20.23 -1.10
C HIS A 497 17.67 19.89 -0.79
N LEU A 498 17.03 19.02 -1.58
CA LEU A 498 15.74 18.43 -1.20
C LEU A 498 15.89 17.40 -0.06
N SER A 499 15.09 17.61 0.99
CA SER A 499 14.87 16.65 2.05
C SER A 499 14.33 15.32 1.50
N ARG A 500 14.45 14.25 2.29
CA ARG A 500 13.87 12.96 1.92
C ARG A 500 12.35 13.04 1.72
N ASN A 501 11.67 13.88 2.51
CA ASN A 501 10.21 14.00 2.47
C ASN A 501 9.74 14.70 1.22
N ASN A 502 10.37 15.82 0.86
CA ASN A 502 9.98 16.58 -0.31
C ASN A 502 10.29 15.82 -1.59
N ARG A 503 11.36 15.00 -1.61
CA ARG A 503 11.56 14.03 -2.71
C ARG A 503 10.46 12.97 -2.78
N ALA A 504 10.02 12.45 -1.64
CA ALA A 504 8.94 11.47 -1.61
C ALA A 504 7.60 12.07 -2.05
N TYR A 505 7.30 13.30 -1.61
CA TYR A 505 6.14 14.07 -2.05
C TYR A 505 6.15 14.29 -3.57
N LEU A 506 7.23 14.89 -4.11
CA LEU A 506 7.35 15.13 -5.56
C LEU A 506 7.23 13.83 -6.36
N LYS A 507 7.75 12.70 -5.85
CA LYS A 507 7.64 11.39 -6.52
C LYS A 507 6.20 10.90 -6.64
N ASN A 508 5.33 11.27 -5.70
CA ASN A 508 3.95 10.84 -5.65
C ASN A 508 2.98 11.86 -6.25
N LEU A 509 3.47 13.00 -6.74
CA LEU A 509 2.62 13.95 -7.46
C LEU A 509 2.04 13.30 -8.72
N PRO A 510 0.74 13.48 -8.99
CA PRO A 510 0.13 12.96 -10.20
C PRO A 510 0.68 13.66 -11.44
N LYS A 511 0.67 12.98 -12.59
CA LYS A 511 1.05 13.58 -13.88
C LYS A 511 0.01 14.55 -14.40
N GLN A 512 -1.25 14.28 -14.09
CA GLN A 512 -2.40 15.08 -14.48
C GLN A 512 -3.46 14.99 -13.40
N ILE A 513 -4.25 16.04 -13.26
CA ILE A 513 -5.41 16.07 -12.38
C ILE A 513 -6.61 16.51 -13.21
N LYS A 514 -7.69 15.74 -13.11
CA LYS A 514 -9.00 16.12 -13.68
C LYS A 514 -9.93 16.47 -12.55
N PHE A 515 -10.66 17.56 -12.68
CA PHE A 515 -11.68 17.95 -11.71
C PHE A 515 -12.82 18.66 -12.42
N LYS A 516 -14.00 18.67 -11.80
CA LYS A 516 -15.16 19.39 -12.30
C LYS A 516 -15.51 20.50 -11.32
N LEU A 517 -15.71 21.71 -11.83
CA LEU A 517 -16.08 22.87 -11.05
C LEU A 517 -17.34 23.51 -11.67
N LYS A 518 -18.45 23.43 -10.93
CA LYS A 518 -19.80 23.76 -11.44
C LYS A 518 -20.10 22.98 -12.74
N ASP A 519 -20.36 23.68 -13.84
CA ASP A 519 -20.66 23.13 -15.16
C ASP A 519 -19.40 22.93 -16.02
N LYS A 520 -18.21 23.28 -15.53
CA LYS A 520 -16.94 23.22 -16.28
C LYS A 520 -16.07 22.05 -15.81
N SER A 521 -15.49 21.34 -16.75
CA SER A 521 -14.49 20.28 -16.55
C SER A 521 -13.09 20.83 -16.79
N LEU A 522 -12.16 20.52 -15.89
CA LEU A 522 -10.82 21.08 -15.88
C LEU A 522 -9.78 19.95 -15.88
N LEU A 523 -8.70 20.16 -16.63
CA LEU A 523 -7.54 19.26 -16.69
C LEU A 523 -6.27 20.05 -16.42
N ILE A 524 -5.53 19.67 -15.38
CA ILE A 524 -4.19 20.21 -15.10
C ILE A 524 -3.17 19.18 -15.58
N THR A 525 -2.22 19.63 -16.38
CA THR A 525 -1.03 18.87 -16.79
C THR A 525 0.13 19.85 -16.94
N HIS A 526 1.36 19.36 -16.90
CA HIS A 526 2.51 20.26 -17.03
C HIS A 526 2.75 20.72 -18.48
N GLY A 527 2.81 19.76 -19.41
CA GLY A 527 2.90 20.02 -20.85
C GLY A 527 1.54 19.82 -21.53
N SER A 528 1.50 19.05 -22.61
CA SER A 528 0.23 18.55 -23.14
C SER A 528 -0.24 17.29 -22.37
N PRO A 529 -1.50 16.87 -22.56
CA PRO A 529 -2.00 15.61 -21.99
C PRO A 529 -1.27 14.37 -22.53
N ASP A 530 -0.74 14.46 -23.75
CA ASP A 530 0.01 13.37 -24.40
C ASP A 530 1.50 13.39 -24.02
N SER A 531 2.05 14.56 -23.67
CA SER A 531 3.49 14.77 -23.46
C SER A 531 3.80 15.88 -22.47
N MET A 532 4.59 15.53 -21.44
CA MET A 532 5.06 16.46 -20.40
C MET A 532 6.06 17.51 -20.92
N THR A 533 6.59 17.37 -22.13
CA THR A 533 7.60 18.28 -22.71
C THR A 533 7.14 18.91 -24.03
N GLU A 534 5.85 18.86 -24.31
CA GLU A 534 5.27 19.56 -25.47
C GLU A 534 4.94 21.00 -25.08
N TYR A 535 5.39 21.95 -25.90
CA TYR A 535 5.09 23.37 -25.76
C TYR A 535 3.70 23.65 -26.34
N LEU A 536 2.79 24.12 -25.50
CA LEU A 536 1.49 24.66 -25.91
C LEU A 536 1.51 26.17 -25.69
N VAL A 537 1.63 26.90 -26.79
CA VAL A 537 1.75 28.37 -26.86
C VAL A 537 0.80 28.92 -27.91
N SER A 538 0.68 30.25 -27.99
CA SER A 538 -0.21 30.93 -28.95
C SER A 538 0.10 30.58 -30.42
N GLU A 539 1.36 30.24 -30.73
CA GLU A 539 1.83 29.85 -32.06
C GLU A 539 1.59 28.37 -32.38
N THR A 540 1.17 27.56 -31.41
CA THR A 540 0.86 26.15 -31.63
C THR A 540 -0.30 26.05 -32.64
N PRO A 541 -0.21 25.20 -33.68
CA PRO A 541 -1.26 25.08 -34.68
C PRO A 541 -2.62 24.74 -34.07
N GLU A 542 -3.68 25.44 -34.49
CA GLU A 542 -5.06 25.22 -34.02
C GLU A 542 -5.51 23.75 -34.19
N SER A 543 -5.03 23.06 -35.22
CA SER A 543 -5.28 21.63 -35.44
C SER A 543 -4.79 20.75 -34.29
N ARG A 544 -3.68 21.12 -33.63
CA ARG A 544 -3.17 20.41 -32.46
C ARG A 544 -4.03 20.65 -31.23
N PHE A 545 -4.46 21.89 -31.00
CA PHE A 545 -5.42 22.21 -29.94
C PHE A 545 -6.75 21.45 -30.14
N SER A 546 -7.25 21.41 -31.37
CA SER A 546 -8.47 20.67 -31.74
C SER A 546 -8.34 19.16 -31.48
N GLU A 547 -7.16 18.58 -31.75
CA GLU A 547 -6.88 17.17 -31.45
C GLU A 547 -6.93 16.89 -29.93
N ILE A 548 -6.33 17.77 -29.14
CA ILE A 548 -6.31 17.64 -27.68
C ILE A 548 -7.73 17.80 -27.11
N ALA A 549 -8.48 18.80 -27.56
CA ALA A 549 -9.85 19.07 -27.12
C ALA A 549 -10.76 17.84 -27.30
N LYS A 550 -10.65 17.14 -28.44
CA LYS A 550 -11.44 15.93 -28.73
C LYS A 550 -11.10 14.74 -27.85
N LYS A 551 -9.89 14.67 -27.28
CA LYS A 551 -9.42 13.53 -26.48
C LYS A 551 -9.70 13.69 -24.98
N THR A 552 -9.66 14.91 -24.46
CA THR A 552 -9.61 15.14 -23.00
C THR A 552 -10.98 15.28 -22.34
N ASN A 553 -12.02 15.61 -23.11
CA ASN A 553 -13.37 15.92 -22.62
C ASN A 553 -13.32 16.94 -21.45
N ALA A 554 -12.48 17.96 -21.60
CA ALA A 554 -12.26 19.03 -20.64
C ALA A 554 -12.66 20.37 -21.26
N ASP A 555 -13.32 21.25 -20.51
CA ASP A 555 -13.67 22.60 -20.94
C ASP A 555 -12.49 23.58 -20.76
N ILE A 556 -11.58 23.29 -19.81
CA ILE A 556 -10.41 24.12 -19.52
C ILE A 556 -9.20 23.22 -19.28
N ILE A 557 -8.12 23.44 -20.02
CA ILE A 557 -6.86 22.71 -19.92
C ILE A 557 -5.77 23.68 -19.45
N ILE A 558 -5.23 23.40 -18.27
CA ILE A 558 -4.25 24.22 -17.55
C ILE A 558 -2.88 23.59 -17.73
N THR A 559 -1.93 24.41 -18.16
CA THR A 559 -0.57 23.99 -18.54
C THR A 559 0.49 24.96 -18.02
N GLY A 560 1.73 24.48 -17.93
CA GLY A 560 2.92 25.29 -17.67
C GLY A 560 3.94 25.06 -18.78
N HIS A 561 5.19 24.75 -18.42
CA HIS A 561 6.29 24.28 -19.29
C HIS A 561 6.83 25.28 -20.30
N ALA A 562 5.97 26.03 -20.98
CA ALA A 562 6.38 27.03 -21.97
C ALA A 562 6.91 28.32 -21.33
N HIS A 563 6.60 28.57 -20.06
CA HIS A 563 6.95 29.78 -19.32
C HIS A 563 6.40 31.08 -19.92
N LEU A 564 5.50 30.99 -20.90
CA LEU A 564 4.88 32.10 -21.61
C LEU A 564 3.38 32.13 -21.29
N PRO A 565 2.85 33.23 -20.74
CA PRO A 565 1.42 33.33 -20.48
C PRO A 565 0.65 33.34 -21.80
N SER A 566 -0.27 32.39 -21.96
CA SER A 566 -1.15 32.33 -23.13
C SER A 566 -2.53 31.79 -22.75
N ILE A 567 -3.56 32.32 -23.42
CA ILE A 567 -4.94 31.82 -23.33
C ILE A 567 -5.41 31.64 -24.77
N THR A 568 -5.72 30.40 -25.15
CA THR A 568 -6.22 30.06 -26.48
C THR A 568 -7.56 29.34 -26.35
N HIS A 569 -8.53 29.62 -27.21
CA HIS A 569 -9.85 28.98 -27.18
C HIS A 569 -10.14 28.31 -28.52
N VAL A 570 -10.24 26.97 -28.52
CA VAL A 570 -10.42 26.13 -29.73
C VAL A 570 -11.43 25.04 -29.44
N ASP A 571 -12.37 24.80 -30.37
CA ASP A 571 -13.39 23.76 -30.26
C ASP A 571 -14.20 23.81 -28.93
N GLY A 572 -14.39 25.01 -28.37
CA GLY A 572 -15.11 25.20 -27.09
C GLY A 572 -14.28 24.94 -25.83
N VAL A 573 -12.97 24.68 -25.97
CA VAL A 573 -12.04 24.38 -24.88
C VAL A 573 -11.05 25.52 -24.69
N TRP A 574 -10.86 25.94 -23.44
CA TRP A 574 -9.88 26.95 -23.05
C TRP A 574 -8.54 26.30 -22.71
N PHE A 575 -7.48 26.64 -23.44
CA PHE A 575 -6.11 26.27 -23.14
C PHE A 575 -5.43 27.43 -22.44
N VAL A 576 -5.00 27.21 -21.19
CA VAL A 576 -4.39 28.22 -20.32
C VAL A 576 -2.98 27.80 -20.00
N ASN A 577 -1.99 28.52 -20.50
CA ASN A 577 -0.64 28.46 -19.99
C ASN A 577 -0.50 29.47 -18.85
N CYS A 578 -0.20 29.02 -17.63
CA CYS A 578 -0.17 29.88 -16.44
C CYS A 578 0.89 30.99 -16.50
N GLY A 579 1.87 30.86 -17.41
CA GLY A 579 3.08 31.67 -17.41
C GLY A 579 4.15 31.02 -16.55
N SER A 580 4.85 31.80 -15.74
CA SER A 580 5.87 31.29 -14.83
C SER A 580 5.93 32.11 -13.56
N VAL A 581 5.87 31.44 -12.42
CA VAL A 581 6.04 32.11 -11.11
C VAL A 581 7.50 32.50 -10.92
N GLY A 582 8.43 31.59 -11.21
CA GLY A 582 9.80 31.73 -10.76
C GLY A 582 10.85 31.84 -11.86
N ARG A 583 10.48 31.65 -13.12
CA ARG A 583 11.40 31.68 -14.27
C ARG A 583 10.68 32.14 -15.55
N SER A 584 10.29 33.41 -15.60
CA SER A 584 9.67 34.02 -16.79
C SER A 584 10.61 33.98 -17.99
N GLU A 585 10.07 33.78 -19.19
CA GLU A 585 10.82 33.75 -20.46
C GLU A 585 10.33 34.78 -21.49
N ASP A 586 9.46 35.71 -21.08
CA ASP A 586 8.86 36.73 -21.94
C ASP A 586 9.44 38.14 -21.76
N GLY A 587 10.57 38.27 -21.07
CA GLY A 587 11.26 39.54 -20.83
C GLY A 587 10.68 40.39 -19.68
N ASP A 588 9.65 39.91 -18.98
CA ASP A 588 9.16 40.55 -17.74
C ASP A 588 9.59 39.71 -16.51
N PRO A 589 10.50 40.22 -15.66
CA PRO A 589 11.02 39.47 -14.51
C PRO A 589 10.00 39.34 -13.38
N ARG A 590 8.83 39.97 -13.44
CA ARG A 590 7.77 39.78 -12.44
C ARG A 590 7.19 38.38 -12.52
N ALA A 591 6.85 37.82 -11.37
CA ALA A 591 6.16 36.54 -11.27
C ALA A 591 4.80 36.61 -11.99
N CYS A 592 4.43 35.55 -12.69
CA CYS A 592 3.17 35.46 -13.41
C CYS A 592 2.36 34.24 -12.97
N TYR A 593 1.05 34.45 -12.82
CA TYR A 593 0.08 33.38 -12.66
C TYR A 593 -1.23 33.75 -13.37
N ALA A 594 -2.11 32.78 -13.62
CA ALA A 594 -3.44 33.05 -14.17
C ALA A 594 -4.52 32.99 -13.07
N LEU A 595 -5.43 33.96 -13.05
CA LEU A 595 -6.60 33.98 -12.20
C LEU A 595 -7.82 33.51 -13.00
N LEU A 596 -8.34 32.34 -12.65
CA LEU A 596 -9.57 31.79 -13.19
C LEU A 596 -10.73 32.13 -12.26
N THR A 597 -11.74 32.82 -12.78
CA THR A 597 -13.02 33.06 -12.09
C THR A 597 -14.13 32.27 -12.76
N ILE A 598 -14.97 31.60 -11.99
CA ILE A 598 -16.17 30.91 -12.45
C ILE A 598 -17.40 31.58 -11.83
N ASP A 599 -18.22 32.14 -12.72
CA ASP A 599 -19.40 32.98 -12.48
C ASP A 599 -19.10 34.35 -11.84
N PRO A 600 -18.86 35.41 -12.64
CA PRO A 600 -18.75 35.39 -14.10
C PRO A 600 -17.46 34.71 -14.55
N PHE A 601 -17.52 34.00 -15.69
CA PHE A 601 -16.34 33.35 -16.25
C PHE A 601 -15.31 34.37 -16.72
N SER A 602 -14.09 34.30 -16.17
CA SER A 602 -12.95 35.10 -16.64
C SER A 602 -11.64 34.35 -16.40
N ILE A 603 -10.68 34.55 -17.31
CA ILE A 603 -9.31 34.05 -17.14
C ILE A 603 -8.38 35.20 -17.49
N VAL A 604 -7.54 35.62 -16.56
CA VAL A 604 -6.60 36.73 -16.75
C VAL A 604 -5.24 36.41 -16.15
N HIS A 605 -4.16 36.78 -16.81
CA HIS A 605 -2.83 36.71 -16.22
C HIS A 605 -2.57 37.89 -15.30
N ILE A 606 -1.98 37.62 -14.14
CA ILE A 606 -1.60 38.60 -13.14
C ILE A 606 -0.07 38.63 -13.05
N ARG A 607 0.50 39.83 -12.93
CA ARG A 607 1.92 40.06 -12.68
C ARG A 607 2.13 40.56 -11.27
N VAL A 608 3.02 39.89 -10.54
CA VAL A 608 3.30 40.19 -9.14
C VAL A 608 4.79 40.54 -8.99
N PRO A 609 5.12 41.77 -8.55
CA PRO A 609 6.49 42.08 -8.16
C PRO A 609 6.87 41.27 -6.92
N TYR A 610 8.11 40.80 -6.87
CA TYR A 610 8.64 40.08 -5.71
C TYR A 610 10.05 40.58 -5.38
N GLU A 611 10.57 40.19 -4.21
CA GLU A 611 11.92 40.52 -3.77
C GLU A 611 12.98 39.77 -4.59
N ILE A 612 13.20 40.20 -5.83
CA ILE A 612 14.16 39.58 -6.74
C ILE A 612 15.58 39.61 -6.18
N THR A 613 15.94 40.68 -5.47
CA THR A 613 17.23 40.81 -4.80
C THR A 613 17.47 39.67 -3.83
N ARG A 614 16.48 39.29 -3.01
CA ARG A 614 16.56 38.15 -2.09
C ARG A 614 16.77 36.83 -2.82
N ALA A 615 16.16 36.66 -4.00
CA ALA A 615 16.37 35.47 -4.82
C ALA A 615 17.80 35.41 -5.40
N ILE A 616 18.33 36.55 -5.86
CA ILE A 616 19.67 36.69 -6.43
C ILE A 616 20.76 36.52 -5.36
N GLU A 617 20.62 37.18 -4.20
CA GLU A 617 21.54 37.04 -3.07
C GLU A 617 21.68 35.56 -2.66
N ALA A 618 20.56 34.85 -2.61
CA ALA A 618 20.57 33.42 -2.30
C ALA A 618 21.26 32.57 -3.38
N ILE A 619 21.18 32.94 -4.66
CA ILE A 619 21.94 32.29 -5.75
C ILE A 619 23.44 32.49 -5.51
N HIS A 620 23.87 33.69 -5.15
CA HIS A 620 25.27 34.02 -4.87
C HIS A 620 25.80 33.31 -3.64
N GLU A 621 25.09 33.36 -2.51
CA GLU A 621 25.46 32.69 -1.26
C GLU A 621 25.64 31.18 -1.44
N ARG A 622 24.81 30.56 -2.30
CA ARG A 622 24.85 29.13 -2.59
C ARG A 622 25.78 28.76 -3.74
N HIS A 623 26.54 29.74 -4.27
CA HIS A 623 27.53 29.58 -5.32
C HIS A 623 26.93 28.92 -6.58
N LEU A 624 25.71 29.31 -6.93
CA LEU A 624 25.03 28.90 -8.15
C LEU A 624 25.51 29.74 -9.35
N PRO A 625 25.37 29.25 -10.59
CA PRO A 625 25.81 29.96 -11.80
C PRO A 625 25.18 31.36 -11.93
N GLU A 626 25.97 32.33 -12.40
CA GLU A 626 25.52 33.70 -12.70
C GLU A 626 24.40 33.73 -13.75
N SER A 627 24.37 32.74 -14.66
CA SER A 627 23.26 32.58 -15.60
C SER A 627 21.91 32.44 -14.89
N PHE A 628 21.86 31.94 -13.65
CA PHE A 628 20.63 31.80 -12.88
C PHE A 628 20.14 33.13 -12.32
N GLU A 629 21.05 34.06 -12.01
CA GLU A 629 20.67 35.43 -11.70
C GLU A 629 20.08 36.10 -12.94
N ARG A 630 20.78 35.99 -14.07
CA ARG A 630 20.38 36.62 -15.34
C ARG A 630 19.03 36.13 -15.87
N ILE A 631 18.70 34.84 -15.74
CA ILE A 631 17.34 34.36 -16.09
C ILE A 631 16.26 35.01 -15.20
N LEU A 632 16.56 35.30 -13.93
CA LEU A 632 15.60 35.92 -13.03
C LEU A 632 15.48 37.42 -13.32
N SER A 633 16.60 38.12 -13.47
CA SER A 633 16.63 39.58 -13.64
C SER A 633 16.23 40.03 -15.05
N GLU A 634 16.58 39.26 -16.09
CA GLU A 634 16.23 39.59 -17.47
C GLU A 634 14.92 38.95 -17.93
N GLY A 635 14.40 37.93 -17.24
CA GLY A 635 13.21 37.19 -17.65
C GLY A 635 13.36 36.49 -19.01
N LYS A 636 14.56 35.98 -19.31
CA LYS A 636 14.92 35.36 -20.59
C LYS A 636 15.22 33.86 -20.47
N PRO A 637 15.03 33.07 -21.54
CA PRO A 637 15.46 31.67 -21.59
C PRO A 637 16.96 31.50 -21.33
N LEU A 638 17.32 30.37 -20.71
CA LEU A 638 18.71 30.04 -20.38
C LEU A 638 19.64 30.08 -21.61
N GLN A 639 19.18 29.67 -22.80
CA GLN A 639 20.01 29.69 -24.01
C GLN A 639 20.45 31.12 -24.37
N MET A 640 19.55 32.10 -24.27
CA MET A 640 19.84 33.51 -24.60
C MET A 640 20.76 34.18 -23.59
N VAL A 641 20.80 33.67 -22.36
CA VAL A 641 21.65 34.19 -21.29
C VAL A 641 23.07 33.61 -21.37
N ILE A 642 23.21 32.36 -21.82
CA ILE A 642 24.53 31.69 -21.91
C ILE A 642 25.31 32.08 -23.16
N GLU A 643 24.63 32.43 -24.27
CA GLU A 643 25.29 33.00 -25.46
C GLU A 643 25.45 34.52 -25.27
N PRO A 644 26.68 35.09 -25.23
CA PRO A 644 26.82 36.54 -25.27
C PRO A 644 26.29 37.07 -26.60
N GLU A 645 25.59 38.21 -26.54
CA GLU A 645 25.18 39.00 -27.72
C GLU A 645 26.41 39.39 -28.55
N GLU A 646 26.89 38.51 -29.43
CA GLU A 646 27.73 38.89 -30.55
C GLU A 646 26.88 38.86 -31.83
N LYS A 647 26.41 40.04 -32.22
CA LYS A 647 26.10 40.44 -33.60
C LYS A 647 25.89 41.96 -33.63
N GLU A 648 27.01 42.68 -33.73
CA GLU A 648 27.03 43.98 -34.44
C GLU A 648 27.00 43.73 -35.96
#